data_AF-A0A194YPM3-F1
#
_entry.id   AF-A0A194YPM3-F1
#
_cell.length_a   1.000
_cell.length_b   1.000
_cell.length_c   1.000
_cell.angle_alpha   90.00
_cell.angle_beta   90.00
_cell.angle_gamma   90.00
#
_symmetry.space_group_name_H-M   'P 1'
#
loop_
_entity.id
_entity.type
_entity.pdbx_description
1 polymer ?
#
loop_
_entity_poly.entity_id
_entity_poly.type
_entity_poly.pdbx_seq_one_letter_code
_entity_poly.pdbx_strand_id
1 'polypeptide(L)'
;MSNMLPKHDDELKSAADISTIADFALGTDAMHFISNGAEELGSDFDHRNHIFFLQSNCTPNATLSFPVQEGRSNFTKDAGCIKGLFLWREDSSVINSESYRVYYKEDKQANQIASAYDLTSSNLNKFNLIVSYNSTYKGATQLSLSLSSLSFSPILLRVPRLLNLVSNAYLQLRGNGTKMQFEFIKDMPRVAQQELPIDISFLVGKLVFVWMIMLLFPVILSNLVYEKEHKLRTIMKMHGLGDMAYWIISYCYFLLLSLLYMLFLVFFGSLFGIKLFILSDYRVQFVIYFTYINLQISFAFLMATYFSKVGTASVTGYLFTIGSAYLGEYLFRPIFEDMSMSRSWTTLMEFFPPFSFYCIIYEFSPPPSPLYRTDFSGIHWEDLSDHKNGMTDILIIMAVEWATFLLLTFFLDEFCTLRNRIRKIASACHSSTDWSSHTCQMQTIQLQEFVSSAEADRTDALREREIVEQLLQESDSSYSVICDNLKKVYHGKDGNAEKTAVTGLSLSMQRGQCFGILGPNGAGKTSLISMLTGFTKPTSGTAYIDGMDIRLDMNKIYTGIGVCPQFDLLWETLTGREHLMFYGRLKNLRGGALDMAVEHSLKSVRLFDDGIADKRVAKYSGGMKRRLSVAISLIGDPKVVYMDEPSSGLDPASRRALWNAVMSAKENRAIILTTHSMEEAEALCDRIGIMVNGSLQCIGNSKELKAKYGGTYVLTITTAAGEEEAVEQLVRSLCPAANRVYRISGTQKFEMAKQGLRISEVFQAMEHAKSWLNIAAWGLSDATLEDTFIKVASESDVSSV
;
A
#
# COMPACT_ATOMS: atom_id res chain seq x y z
N MET A 1 45.25 38.62 -61.44
CA MET A 1 45.00 37.36 -60.69
C MET A 1 44.62 36.20 -61.61
N SER A 2 45.01 36.20 -62.89
CA SER A 2 45.04 34.98 -63.70
C SER A 2 46.27 34.17 -63.29
N ASN A 3 46.06 32.91 -62.88
CA ASN A 3 47.05 31.91 -62.49
C ASN A 3 47.60 32.03 -61.06
N MET A 4 46.87 31.46 -60.10
CA MET A 4 47.42 31.03 -58.79
C MET A 4 47.05 29.58 -58.43
N LEU A 5 46.64 28.78 -59.40
CA LEU A 5 46.58 27.33 -59.26
C LEU A 5 47.25 26.71 -60.50
N PRO A 6 48.08 25.66 -60.35
CA PRO A 6 48.71 25.02 -61.49
C PRO A 6 47.61 24.51 -62.43
N LYS A 7 47.74 24.79 -63.72
CA LYS A 7 47.04 24.03 -64.75
C LYS A 7 47.57 22.60 -64.65
N HIS A 8 46.75 21.66 -64.20
CA HIS A 8 47.00 20.26 -64.51
C HIS A 8 46.66 20.07 -65.98
N ASP A 9 47.65 19.68 -66.77
CA ASP A 9 47.44 19.29 -68.16
C ASP A 9 46.48 18.10 -68.23
N ASP A 10 45.56 18.13 -69.20
CA ASP A 10 44.38 17.28 -69.37
C ASP A 10 44.65 15.78 -69.67
N GLU A 11 45.78 15.21 -69.26
CA GLU A 11 46.06 13.78 -69.46
C GLU A 11 46.67 13.11 -68.22
N LEU A 12 45.81 12.49 -67.40
CA LEU A 12 46.20 11.57 -66.34
C LEU A 12 46.71 10.26 -66.99
N LYS A 13 48.03 10.15 -67.21
CA LYS A 13 48.67 8.95 -67.77
C LYS A 13 49.68 8.35 -66.79
N SER A 14 49.23 7.84 -65.63
CA SER A 14 49.71 6.59 -65.01
C SER A 14 49.19 6.44 -63.57
N ALA A 15 49.16 5.20 -63.08
CA ALA A 15 48.83 4.85 -61.70
C ALA A 15 49.87 5.33 -60.65
N ALA A 16 50.96 5.99 -61.05
CA ALA A 16 52.02 6.45 -60.14
C ALA A 16 51.81 7.88 -59.60
N ASP A 17 50.88 8.66 -60.14
CA ASP A 17 50.58 10.04 -59.68
C ASP A 17 49.54 10.11 -58.55
N ILE A 18 49.05 8.97 -58.04
CA ILE A 18 48.06 8.87 -56.95
C ILE A 18 48.71 9.11 -55.58
N SER A 19 49.68 10.03 -55.49
CA SER A 19 50.41 10.30 -54.24
C SER A 19 49.62 11.13 -53.23
N THR A 20 48.47 11.70 -53.61
CA THR A 20 47.51 12.24 -52.64
C THR A 20 46.07 12.03 -53.11
N ILE A 21 45.38 11.06 -52.51
CA ILE A 21 43.92 10.92 -52.62
C ILE A 21 43.19 12.24 -52.24
N ALA A 22 43.86 13.10 -51.45
CA ALA A 22 43.40 14.43 -51.06
C ALA A 22 43.20 15.42 -52.22
N ASP A 23 43.87 15.22 -53.37
CA ASP A 23 43.73 16.12 -54.53
C ASP A 23 42.44 15.85 -55.33
N PHE A 24 41.75 14.72 -55.10
CA PHE A 24 40.65 14.28 -55.95
C PHE A 24 39.38 13.84 -55.19
N ALA A 25 39.45 13.33 -53.96
CA ALA A 25 38.27 12.80 -53.27
C ALA A 25 37.55 13.86 -52.42
N LEU A 26 36.26 14.11 -52.69
CA LEU A 26 35.43 15.05 -51.92
C LEU A 26 34.25 14.44 -51.16
N GLY A 27 34.12 13.11 -51.15
CA GLY A 27 33.18 12.43 -50.26
C GLY A 27 32.70 11.08 -50.78
N THR A 28 32.10 10.32 -49.86
CA THR A 28 31.43 9.04 -50.09
C THR A 28 29.92 9.23 -49.85
N ASP A 29 29.09 8.41 -50.48
CA ASP A 29 27.65 8.29 -50.20
C ASP A 29 27.35 7.25 -49.10
N ALA A 30 28.38 6.84 -48.34
CA ALA A 30 28.35 5.76 -47.36
C ALA A 30 27.48 6.05 -46.14
N MET A 31 26.70 5.05 -45.69
CA MET A 31 26.08 5.04 -44.37
C MET A 31 27.09 4.53 -43.32
N HIS A 32 27.59 5.38 -42.43
CA HIS A 32 28.60 5.00 -41.44
C HIS A 32 27.93 4.35 -40.23
N PHE A 33 28.14 3.04 -40.02
CA PHE A 33 27.82 2.41 -38.73
C PHE A 33 28.96 2.69 -37.75
N ILE A 34 28.63 3.23 -36.58
CA ILE A 34 29.59 3.41 -35.48
C ILE A 34 29.84 2.02 -34.89
N SER A 35 30.97 1.40 -35.21
CA SER A 35 31.50 0.27 -34.43
C SER A 35 32.56 0.81 -33.45
N ASN A 36 32.52 0.30 -32.23
CA ASN A 36 33.23 0.81 -31.07
C ASN A 36 34.75 1.00 -31.30
N GLY A 37 35.21 2.25 -31.18
CA GLY A 37 36.50 2.56 -30.54
C GLY A 37 37.78 2.48 -31.37
N ALA A 38 37.71 2.36 -32.70
CA ALA A 38 38.89 2.49 -33.56
C ALA A 38 38.62 3.47 -34.71
N GLU A 39 39.28 4.64 -34.66
CA GLU A 39 39.40 5.55 -35.79
C GLU A 39 40.35 4.92 -36.83
N GLU A 40 39.83 4.02 -37.66
CA GLU A 40 40.49 3.64 -38.91
C GLU A 40 39.78 4.35 -40.07
N LEU A 41 40.55 5.03 -40.91
CA LEU A 41 40.14 5.64 -42.20
C LEU A 41 39.48 4.65 -43.20
N GLY A 42 39.20 3.41 -42.79
CA GLY A 42 38.89 2.27 -43.66
C GLY A 42 37.43 2.13 -44.05
N SER A 43 36.47 2.55 -43.23
CA SER A 43 35.04 2.30 -43.46
C SER A 43 34.41 3.12 -44.60
N ASP A 44 35.06 4.20 -45.04
CA ASP A 44 34.67 4.94 -46.24
C ASP A 44 34.92 4.14 -47.54
N PHE A 45 35.70 3.07 -47.46
CA PHE A 45 36.09 2.24 -48.60
C PHE A 45 35.30 0.94 -48.73
N ASP A 46 34.21 0.71 -47.98
CA ASP A 46 33.34 -0.48 -48.15
C ASP A 46 32.86 -0.60 -49.62
N HIS A 47 32.72 -1.84 -50.10
CA HIS A 47 32.44 -2.23 -51.47
C HIS A 47 31.12 -1.66 -52.04
N ARG A 48 30.22 -1.17 -51.17
CA ARG A 48 28.87 -0.73 -51.54
C ARG A 48 28.73 0.77 -51.81
N ASN A 49 29.75 1.58 -51.52
CA ASN A 49 29.63 3.03 -51.54
C ASN A 49 30.38 3.62 -52.74
N HIS A 50 29.74 4.51 -53.49
CA HIS A 50 30.31 5.21 -54.63
C HIS A 50 31.19 6.39 -54.17
N ILE A 51 32.36 6.50 -54.78
CA ILE A 51 33.28 7.63 -54.55
C ILE A 51 33.16 8.57 -55.74
N PHE A 52 33.22 9.87 -55.49
CA PHE A 52 33.19 10.87 -56.54
C PHE A 52 34.38 11.83 -56.45
N PHE A 53 34.87 12.25 -57.62
CA PHE A 53 35.90 13.30 -57.73
C PHE A 53 35.40 14.46 -58.60
N LEU A 54 35.85 15.68 -58.31
CA LEU A 54 35.41 16.89 -59.03
C LEU A 54 36.38 17.29 -60.14
N GLN A 55 35.86 17.56 -61.34
CA GLN A 55 36.59 18.23 -62.43
C GLN A 55 35.75 19.31 -63.10
N SER A 56 36.41 20.29 -63.73
CA SER A 56 35.74 21.40 -64.43
C SER A 56 34.96 20.94 -65.68
N ASN A 57 35.37 19.84 -66.30
CA ASN A 57 34.69 19.17 -67.40
C ASN A 57 34.90 17.66 -67.29
N CYS A 58 33.84 16.90 -66.98
CA CYS A 58 33.90 15.44 -67.01
C CYS A 58 33.58 14.93 -68.42
N THR A 59 34.37 13.98 -68.92
CA THR A 59 33.98 13.17 -70.07
C THR A 59 32.91 12.15 -69.65
N PRO A 60 31.92 11.83 -70.51
CA PRO A 60 30.90 10.85 -70.16
C PRO A 60 31.55 9.49 -69.87
N ASN A 61 31.30 8.94 -68.67
CA ASN A 61 31.88 7.71 -68.10
C ASN A 61 33.35 7.78 -67.63
N ALA A 62 33.89 8.95 -67.28
CA ALA A 62 35.18 9.02 -66.59
C ALA A 62 35.10 8.39 -65.18
N THR A 63 35.67 7.20 -65.04
CA THR A 63 35.83 6.49 -63.75
C THR A 63 37.31 6.26 -63.47
N LEU A 64 37.75 6.61 -62.27
CA LEU A 64 39.13 6.44 -61.82
C LEU A 64 39.19 5.27 -60.85
N SER A 65 39.79 4.17 -61.29
CA SER A 65 39.92 2.93 -60.51
C SER A 65 41.23 2.95 -59.73
N PHE A 66 41.18 2.70 -58.42
CA PHE A 66 42.38 2.55 -57.60
C PHE A 66 42.28 1.34 -56.66
N PRO A 67 43.41 0.66 -56.39
CA PRO A 67 43.43 -0.48 -55.48
C PRO A 67 43.36 -0.01 -54.03
N VAL A 68 42.47 -0.62 -53.25
CA VAL A 68 42.33 -0.43 -51.82
C VAL A 68 42.60 -1.75 -51.12
N GLN A 69 43.42 -1.70 -50.06
CA GLN A 69 43.77 -2.85 -49.26
C GLN A 69 43.09 -2.71 -47.90
N GLU A 70 42.10 -3.57 -47.65
CA GLU A 70 41.39 -3.64 -46.37
C GLU A 70 41.68 -5.01 -45.75
N GLY A 71 42.46 -5.01 -44.66
CA GLY A 71 42.98 -6.25 -44.06
C GLY A 71 43.85 -7.07 -45.02
N ARG A 72 43.49 -8.34 -45.26
CA ARG A 72 44.22 -9.27 -46.16
C ARG A 72 43.66 -9.35 -47.58
N SER A 73 42.60 -8.60 -47.89
CA SER A 73 41.94 -8.57 -49.19
C SER A 73 42.26 -7.29 -49.95
N ASN A 74 42.63 -7.44 -51.23
CA ASN A 74 42.78 -6.32 -52.15
C ASN A 74 41.57 -6.24 -53.05
N PHE A 75 40.96 -5.07 -53.16
CA PHE A 75 39.91 -4.81 -54.14
C PHE A 75 40.16 -3.49 -54.87
N THR A 76 39.60 -3.37 -56.08
CA THR A 76 39.65 -2.15 -56.88
C THR A 76 38.35 -1.37 -56.68
N LYS A 77 38.45 -0.07 -56.38
CA LYS A 77 37.31 0.82 -56.22
C LYS A 77 37.30 1.89 -57.30
N ASP A 78 36.13 2.11 -57.89
CA ASP A 78 35.93 3.10 -58.95
C ASP A 78 35.37 4.40 -58.37
N ALA A 79 36.01 5.52 -58.70
CA ALA A 79 35.50 6.84 -58.41
C ALA A 79 34.92 7.49 -59.67
N GLY A 80 33.69 8.00 -59.62
CA GLY A 80 33.04 8.69 -60.74
C GLY A 80 33.35 10.19 -60.80
N CYS A 81 33.47 10.76 -62.00
CA CYS A 81 33.68 12.20 -62.16
C CYS A 81 32.36 12.99 -62.05
N ILE A 82 32.34 14.01 -61.19
CA ILE A 82 31.27 15.02 -61.10
C ILE A 82 31.78 16.37 -61.60
N LYS A 83 31.00 17.05 -62.43
CA LYS A 83 31.35 18.37 -62.96
C LYS A 83 31.23 19.44 -61.87
N GLY A 84 32.35 20.00 -61.44
CA GLY A 84 32.42 21.13 -60.52
C GLY A 84 32.52 22.46 -61.28
N LEU A 85 31.75 23.47 -60.84
CA LEU A 85 31.86 24.83 -61.37
C LEU A 85 32.61 25.71 -60.36
N PHE A 86 33.74 26.28 -60.78
CA PHE A 86 34.47 27.26 -59.98
C PHE A 86 33.89 28.65 -60.22
N LEU A 87 33.14 29.16 -59.25
CA LEU A 87 32.51 30.47 -59.32
C LEU A 87 33.30 31.46 -58.47
N TRP A 88 33.72 32.57 -59.09
CA TRP A 88 34.36 33.68 -58.39
C TRP A 88 33.33 34.71 -57.93
N ARG A 89 33.56 35.30 -56.75
CA ARG A 89 32.75 36.37 -56.15
C ARG A 89 33.68 37.43 -55.57
N GLU A 90 33.24 38.68 -55.64
CA GLU A 90 34.04 39.86 -55.25
C GLU A 90 34.18 39.99 -53.73
N ASP A 91 33.14 39.63 -52.97
CA ASP A 91 33.06 39.86 -51.53
C ASP A 91 32.69 38.60 -50.73
N SER A 92 33.27 38.48 -49.53
CA SER A 92 33.00 37.41 -48.58
C SER A 92 31.55 37.43 -48.04
N SER A 93 30.91 38.60 -48.03
CA SER A 93 29.49 38.74 -47.69
C SER A 93 28.58 38.06 -48.72
N VAL A 94 28.92 38.17 -50.01
CA VAL A 94 28.19 37.54 -51.12
C VAL A 94 28.35 36.03 -51.05
N ILE A 95 29.58 35.53 -50.85
CA ILE A 95 29.87 34.10 -50.66
C ILE A 95 29.04 33.53 -49.52
N ASN A 96 29.00 34.22 -48.36
CA ASN A 96 28.20 33.79 -47.22
C ASN A 96 26.68 33.79 -47.54
N SER A 97 26.19 34.81 -48.24
CA SER A 97 24.76 34.93 -48.59
C SER A 97 24.28 33.86 -49.58
N GLU A 98 25.09 33.54 -50.60
CA GLU A 98 24.77 32.49 -51.57
C GLU A 98 24.87 31.10 -50.94
N SER A 99 25.92 30.86 -50.15
CA SER A 99 26.07 29.62 -49.39
C SER A 99 24.89 29.39 -48.45
N TYR A 100 24.40 30.45 -47.81
CA TYR A 100 23.22 30.40 -46.94
C TYR A 100 21.91 30.15 -47.70
N ARG A 101 21.71 30.82 -48.86
CA ARG A 101 20.49 30.67 -49.67
C ARG A 101 20.33 29.26 -50.25
N VAL A 102 21.43 28.60 -50.60
CA VAL A 102 21.43 27.23 -51.12
C VAL A 102 21.07 26.22 -50.02
N TYR A 103 21.47 26.47 -48.77
CA TYR A 103 21.13 25.60 -47.63
C TYR A 103 19.62 25.59 -47.32
N TYR A 104 18.87 26.64 -47.66
CA TYR A 104 17.45 26.82 -47.32
C TYR A 104 16.44 26.17 -48.29
N LYS A 105 16.83 25.80 -49.52
CA LYS A 105 15.88 25.20 -50.48
C LYS A 105 15.64 23.71 -50.16
N GLU A 106 14.46 23.41 -49.64
CA GLU A 106 13.95 22.04 -49.39
C GLU A 106 13.67 21.20 -50.66
N ASP A 107 13.85 21.78 -51.85
CA ASP A 107 13.76 21.02 -53.08
C ASP A 107 14.96 20.10 -53.25
N LYS A 108 14.68 18.84 -53.64
CA LYS A 108 15.56 17.68 -53.82
C LYS A 108 16.77 17.85 -54.77
N GLN A 109 17.27 19.05 -55.02
CA GLN A 109 18.58 19.30 -55.64
C GLN A 109 19.62 19.55 -54.55
N ALA A 110 20.24 18.46 -54.10
CA ALA A 110 21.26 18.47 -53.06
C ALA A 110 22.40 19.47 -53.32
N ASN A 111 22.81 20.18 -52.26
CA ASN A 111 24.09 20.86 -52.04
C ASN A 111 24.92 21.21 -53.30
N GLN A 112 24.56 22.30 -53.98
CA GLN A 112 25.28 22.74 -55.18
C GLN A 112 26.67 23.34 -54.89
N ILE A 113 26.98 23.66 -53.63
CA ILE A 113 28.27 24.24 -53.22
C ILE A 113 28.91 23.31 -52.20
N ALA A 114 30.04 22.70 -52.57
CA ALA A 114 30.78 21.76 -51.72
C ALA A 114 31.69 22.48 -50.70
N SER A 115 32.37 23.53 -51.14
CA SER A 115 33.27 24.34 -50.34
C SER A 115 33.41 25.75 -50.93
N ALA A 116 33.80 26.70 -50.10
CA ALA A 116 34.10 28.08 -50.46
C ALA A 116 35.45 28.50 -49.84
N TYR A 117 36.24 29.21 -50.61
CA TYR A 117 37.59 29.64 -50.25
C TYR A 117 37.69 31.16 -50.33
N ASP A 118 38.05 31.81 -49.23
CA ASP A 118 38.26 33.26 -49.18
C ASP A 118 39.75 33.57 -49.02
N LEU A 119 40.26 34.33 -49.99
CA LEU A 119 41.65 34.74 -50.15
C LEU A 119 41.84 36.25 -50.02
N THR A 120 40.77 37.02 -49.74
CA THR A 120 40.78 38.50 -49.77
C THR A 120 41.79 39.14 -48.82
N SER A 121 42.15 38.44 -47.74
CA SER A 121 43.12 38.88 -46.74
C SER A 121 44.57 38.43 -47.02
N SER A 122 44.83 37.82 -48.18
CA SER A 122 46.18 37.42 -48.61
C SER A 122 46.94 38.57 -49.26
N ASN A 123 48.24 38.68 -48.97
CA ASN A 123 49.18 39.58 -49.64
C ASN A 123 50.47 38.85 -50.04
N LEU A 124 51.43 39.55 -50.66
CA LEU A 124 52.67 38.96 -51.17
C LEU A 124 53.55 38.27 -50.09
N ASN A 125 53.39 38.65 -48.83
CA ASN A 125 54.21 38.14 -47.71
C ASN A 125 53.41 37.31 -46.69
N LYS A 126 52.06 37.35 -46.74
CA LYS A 126 51.14 36.65 -45.85
C LYS A 126 50.05 35.99 -46.69
N PHE A 127 50.08 34.66 -46.77
CA PHE A 127 48.98 33.89 -47.34
C PHE A 127 47.94 33.62 -46.24
N ASN A 128 46.74 34.19 -46.40
CA ASN A 128 45.60 34.00 -45.51
C ASN A 128 44.46 33.35 -46.29
N LEU A 129 44.07 32.14 -45.86
CA LEU A 129 43.02 31.35 -46.47
C LEU A 129 41.98 30.99 -45.42
N ILE A 130 40.74 31.39 -45.66
CA ILE A 130 39.59 30.94 -44.90
C ILE A 130 38.86 29.89 -45.74
N VAL A 131 38.75 28.68 -45.20
CA VAL A 131 38.02 27.59 -45.84
C VAL A 131 36.67 27.44 -45.14
N SER A 132 35.59 27.57 -45.91
CA SER A 132 34.25 27.21 -45.50
C SER A 132 33.84 25.94 -46.24
N TYR A 133 33.50 24.89 -45.51
CA TYR A 133 33.05 23.63 -46.12
C TYR A 133 31.84 23.10 -45.38
N ASN A 134 31.09 22.22 -46.03
CA ASN A 134 30.00 21.52 -45.37
C ASN A 134 30.58 20.35 -44.57
N SER A 135 30.74 20.54 -43.25
CA SER A 135 31.29 19.51 -42.36
C SER A 135 30.28 18.46 -41.92
N THR A 136 29.03 18.53 -42.40
CA THR A 136 27.96 17.68 -41.86
C THR A 136 27.85 16.36 -42.60
N TYR A 137 28.23 15.29 -41.91
CA TYR A 137 27.51 14.03 -41.99
C TYR A 137 26.24 14.15 -41.12
N LYS A 138 25.05 13.81 -41.64
CA LYS A 138 23.79 13.90 -40.88
C LYS A 138 23.93 13.14 -39.54
N GLY A 139 23.91 13.84 -38.40
CA GLY A 139 23.58 13.26 -37.09
C GLY A 139 24.63 13.27 -35.97
N ALA A 140 25.85 13.82 -36.13
CA ALA A 140 26.86 13.80 -35.06
C ALA A 140 26.99 15.14 -34.30
N THR A 141 26.31 15.27 -33.15
CA THR A 141 26.50 16.39 -32.19
C THR A 141 27.13 15.89 -30.89
N GLN A 142 28.16 16.57 -30.38
CA GLN A 142 28.69 16.34 -29.03
C GLN A 142 27.96 17.22 -28.02
N LEU A 143 27.53 16.59 -26.91
CA LEU A 143 26.89 17.24 -25.78
C LEU A 143 27.97 17.83 -24.85
N SER A 144 28.03 19.14 -24.71
CA SER A 144 28.83 19.79 -23.64
C SER A 144 27.91 20.39 -22.59
N LEU A 145 27.96 19.86 -21.37
CA LEU A 145 27.21 20.35 -20.21
C LEU A 145 27.97 21.49 -19.52
N SER A 146 27.34 22.67 -19.46
CA SER A 146 27.70 23.70 -18.49
C SER A 146 26.46 24.07 -17.66
N LEU A 147 26.66 24.44 -16.39
CA LEU A 147 25.60 24.63 -15.38
C LEU A 147 24.47 25.62 -15.76
N SER A 148 24.60 26.36 -16.87
CA SER A 148 23.62 27.36 -17.31
C SER A 148 23.20 27.25 -18.78
N SER A 149 23.75 26.33 -19.57
CA SER A 149 23.35 26.16 -20.99
C SER A 149 23.69 24.78 -21.54
N LEU A 150 22.71 24.18 -22.24
CA LEU A 150 22.87 23.00 -23.08
C LEU A 150 23.24 23.46 -24.49
N SER A 151 24.52 23.37 -24.83
CA SER A 151 25.02 23.75 -26.16
C SER A 151 25.33 22.49 -26.96
N PHE A 152 24.60 22.27 -28.05
CA PHE A 152 24.92 21.22 -29.03
C PHE A 152 26.04 21.73 -29.93
N SER A 153 27.25 21.19 -29.75
CA SER A 153 28.37 21.51 -30.64
C SER A 153 28.53 20.39 -31.68
N PRO A 154 28.58 20.68 -32.98
CA PRO A 154 28.87 19.67 -33.99
C PRO A 154 30.28 19.07 -33.75
N ILE A 155 30.44 17.76 -34.00
CA ILE A 155 31.76 17.13 -33.99
C ILE A 155 32.54 17.67 -35.19
N LEU A 156 33.46 18.59 -34.94
CA LEU A 156 34.35 19.12 -35.96
C LEU A 156 35.37 18.06 -36.35
N LEU A 157 35.37 17.65 -37.62
CA LEU A 157 36.47 16.87 -38.21
C LEU A 157 37.76 17.69 -38.04
N ARG A 158 38.68 17.22 -37.19
CA ARG A 158 39.92 17.94 -36.87
C ARG A 158 40.96 17.76 -37.98
N VAL A 159 40.71 18.39 -39.10
CA VAL A 159 41.74 18.74 -40.06
C VAL A 159 41.73 20.27 -40.02
N PRO A 160 42.69 21.03 -39.40
CA PRO A 160 44.11 21.04 -39.79
C PRO A 160 45.09 21.79 -38.81
N ARG A 161 45.12 21.57 -37.49
CA ARG A 161 46.18 22.26 -36.68
C ARG A 161 47.57 21.76 -37.06
N LEU A 162 47.70 20.46 -37.31
CA LEU A 162 48.94 19.81 -37.75
C LEU A 162 49.28 20.19 -39.20
N LEU A 163 48.30 20.22 -40.11
CA LEU A 163 48.54 20.64 -41.50
C LEU A 163 49.06 22.09 -41.55
N ASN A 164 48.46 23.01 -40.79
CA ASN A 164 48.94 24.39 -40.67
C ASN A 164 50.38 24.49 -40.14
N LEU A 165 50.73 23.66 -39.14
CA LEU A 165 52.07 23.61 -38.55
C LEU A 165 53.11 23.07 -39.55
N VAL A 166 52.78 21.99 -40.27
CA VAL A 166 53.66 21.38 -41.28
C VAL A 166 53.84 22.30 -42.48
N SER A 167 52.75 22.90 -42.99
CA SER A 167 52.82 23.86 -44.09
C SER A 167 53.62 25.11 -43.71
N ASN A 168 53.47 25.63 -42.48
CA ASN A 168 54.30 26.74 -42.00
C ASN A 168 55.78 26.36 -41.84
N ALA A 169 56.07 25.18 -41.30
CA ALA A 169 57.44 24.71 -41.15
C ALA A 169 58.13 24.56 -42.51
N TYR A 170 57.44 24.00 -43.51
CA TYR A 170 57.94 23.90 -44.89
C TYR A 170 58.19 25.27 -45.53
N LEU A 171 57.30 26.24 -45.33
CA LEU A 171 57.43 27.58 -45.91
C LEU A 171 58.53 28.42 -45.24
N GLN A 172 58.78 28.20 -43.95
CA GLN A 172 59.94 28.81 -43.27
C GLN A 172 61.27 28.26 -43.78
N LEU A 173 61.31 27.01 -44.24
CA LEU A 173 62.50 26.42 -44.86
C LEU A 173 62.79 26.97 -46.25
N ARG A 174 61.77 27.43 -47.00
CA ARG A 174 61.93 27.98 -48.37
C ARG A 174 62.29 29.46 -48.43
N GLY A 175 62.10 30.25 -47.37
CA GLY A 175 62.41 31.68 -47.40
C GLY A 175 62.25 32.37 -46.05
N ASN A 176 63.16 33.30 -45.73
CA ASN A 176 63.12 34.06 -44.48
C ASN A 176 61.99 35.11 -44.53
N GLY A 177 60.82 34.74 -44.00
CA GLY A 177 59.71 35.67 -43.74
C GLY A 177 58.34 35.22 -44.23
N THR A 178 58.25 34.18 -45.07
CA THR A 178 56.97 33.67 -45.60
C THR A 178 56.27 32.78 -44.59
N LYS A 179 55.08 33.20 -44.15
CA LYS A 179 54.21 32.43 -43.24
C LYS A 179 52.84 32.21 -43.88
N MET A 180 52.33 30.98 -43.76
CA MET A 180 50.96 30.63 -44.12
C MET A 180 50.14 30.56 -42.84
N GLN A 181 49.46 31.64 -42.48
CA GLN A 181 48.57 31.59 -41.34
C GLN A 181 47.24 30.97 -41.77
N PHE A 182 47.09 29.66 -41.54
CA PHE A 182 45.78 29.03 -41.59
C PHE A 182 45.02 29.42 -40.31
N GLU A 183 44.36 30.58 -40.37
CA GLU A 183 43.76 31.22 -39.20
C GLU A 183 42.43 30.55 -38.80
N PHE A 184 41.57 30.17 -39.77
CA PHE A 184 40.25 29.60 -39.48
C PHE A 184 39.78 28.60 -40.53
N ILE A 185 39.37 27.41 -40.05
CA ILE A 185 38.35 26.62 -40.72
C ILE A 185 37.01 27.02 -40.11
N LYS A 186 36.09 27.44 -40.97
CA LYS A 186 34.73 27.79 -40.57
C LYS A 186 33.79 26.77 -41.18
N ASP A 187 32.78 26.37 -40.43
CA ASP A 187 31.69 25.60 -41.00
C ASP A 187 30.81 26.52 -41.87
N MET A 188 30.14 25.98 -42.88
CA MET A 188 29.19 26.77 -43.67
C MET A 188 28.11 27.40 -42.77
N PRO A 189 27.69 28.65 -43.03
CA PRO A 189 26.65 29.30 -42.22
C PRO A 189 25.35 28.50 -42.29
N ARG A 190 24.94 27.95 -41.14
CA ARG A 190 23.67 27.21 -40.99
C ARG A 190 22.57 28.14 -40.51
N VAL A 191 21.31 27.75 -40.70
CA VAL A 191 20.18 28.42 -40.03
C VAL A 191 20.46 28.39 -38.54
N ALA A 192 20.39 29.55 -37.87
CA ALA A 192 20.33 29.58 -36.43
C ALA A 192 19.15 28.71 -36.03
N GLN A 193 19.40 27.50 -35.54
CA GLN A 193 18.39 26.76 -34.80
C GLN A 193 18.01 27.73 -33.69
N GLN A 194 16.79 28.30 -33.77
CA GLN A 194 16.24 29.14 -32.71
C GLN A 194 16.61 28.46 -31.40
N GLU A 195 17.23 29.20 -30.48
CA GLU A 195 17.42 28.75 -29.11
C GLU A 195 16.08 28.14 -28.70
N LEU A 196 16.04 26.80 -28.62
CA LEU A 196 14.77 26.13 -28.37
C LEU A 196 14.29 26.72 -27.05
N PRO A 197 13.04 27.23 -26.95
CA PRO A 197 12.48 27.52 -25.65
C PRO A 197 12.66 26.24 -24.83
N ILE A 198 13.24 26.37 -23.63
CA ILE A 198 13.57 25.26 -22.74
C ILE A 198 12.36 24.34 -22.70
N ASP A 199 12.42 23.23 -23.43
CA ASP A 199 11.32 22.30 -23.49
C ASP A 199 11.39 21.51 -22.19
N ILE A 200 10.61 21.94 -21.21
CA ILE A 200 10.53 21.33 -19.88
C ILE A 200 10.30 19.82 -20.02
N SER A 201 9.63 19.37 -21.08
CA SER A 201 9.43 17.95 -21.41
C SER A 201 10.74 17.16 -21.55
N PHE A 202 11.80 17.78 -22.07
CA PHE A 202 13.14 17.17 -22.18
C PHE A 202 13.92 17.26 -20.87
N LEU A 203 13.78 18.37 -20.11
CA LEU A 203 14.45 18.56 -18.81
C LEU A 203 13.88 17.61 -17.73
N VAL A 204 12.57 17.38 -17.77
CA VAL A 204 11.82 16.54 -16.82
C VAL A 204 11.94 15.05 -17.19
N GLY A 205 12.02 14.72 -18.48
CA GLY A 205 12.17 13.34 -18.96
C GLY A 205 10.89 12.49 -18.83
N LYS A 206 10.76 11.45 -19.68
CA LYS A 206 9.60 10.54 -19.72
C LYS A 206 9.36 9.85 -18.37
N LEU A 207 10.46 9.50 -17.69
CA LEU A 207 10.50 8.80 -16.41
C LEU A 207 9.78 9.55 -15.28
N VAL A 208 9.88 10.88 -15.21
CA VAL A 208 9.22 11.67 -14.15
C VAL A 208 7.70 11.68 -14.32
N PHE A 209 7.18 11.67 -15.56
CA PHE A 209 5.74 11.57 -15.80
C PHE A 209 5.18 10.21 -15.39
N VAL A 210 5.92 9.14 -15.68
CA VAL A 210 5.57 7.78 -15.23
C VAL A 210 5.52 7.73 -13.70
N TRP A 211 6.52 8.29 -13.02
CA TRP A 211 6.53 8.38 -11.55
C TRP A 211 5.36 9.16 -10.98
N MET A 212 5.07 10.34 -11.54
CA MET A 212 4.01 11.21 -11.04
C MET A 212 2.66 10.47 -11.04
N ILE A 213 2.35 9.78 -12.14
CA ILE A 213 1.09 9.03 -12.29
C ILE A 213 1.08 7.76 -11.42
N MET A 214 2.22 7.07 -11.32
CA MET A 214 2.38 5.89 -10.46
C MET A 214 2.28 6.20 -8.96
N LEU A 215 2.60 7.43 -8.53
CA LEU A 215 2.69 7.81 -7.11
C LEU A 215 1.36 7.70 -6.35
N LEU A 216 0.22 7.60 -7.05
CA LEU A 216 -1.07 7.29 -6.45
C LEU A 216 -1.15 5.85 -5.91
N PHE A 217 -0.38 4.90 -6.46
CA PHE A 217 -0.46 3.49 -6.08
C PHE A 217 -0.08 3.25 -4.61
N PRO A 218 1.07 3.74 -4.11
CA PRO A 218 1.44 3.59 -2.70
C PRO A 218 0.45 4.25 -1.75
N VAL A 219 -0.20 5.36 -2.16
CA VAL A 219 -1.19 6.07 -1.35
C VAL A 219 -2.46 5.22 -1.19
N ILE A 220 -2.98 4.67 -2.30
CA ILE A 220 -4.15 3.78 -2.28
C ILE A 220 -3.83 2.53 -1.44
N LEU A 221 -2.67 1.89 -1.68
CA LEU A 221 -2.25 0.71 -0.96
C LEU A 221 -2.12 0.96 0.56
N SER A 222 -1.48 2.07 0.96
CA SER A 222 -1.27 2.39 2.37
C SER A 222 -2.59 2.64 3.10
N ASN A 223 -3.56 3.31 2.47
CA ASN A 223 -4.89 3.53 3.05
C ASN A 223 -5.68 2.23 3.22
N LEU A 224 -5.66 1.35 2.21
CA LEU A 224 -6.32 0.04 2.30
C LEU A 224 -5.70 -0.84 3.40
N VAL A 225 -4.37 -0.84 3.52
CA VAL A 225 -3.67 -1.60 4.57
C VAL A 225 -3.89 -0.97 5.95
N TYR A 226 -4.03 0.35 6.04
CA TYR A 226 -4.34 1.05 7.29
C TYR A 226 -5.68 0.62 7.87
N GLU A 227 -6.73 0.56 7.04
CA GLU A 227 -8.04 0.08 7.47
C GLU A 227 -8.02 -1.40 7.89
N LYS A 228 -7.18 -2.21 7.23
CA LYS A 228 -6.99 -3.63 7.55
C LYS A 228 -6.22 -3.83 8.86
N GLU A 229 -5.13 -3.09 9.07
CA GLU A 229 -4.28 -3.16 10.27
C GLU A 229 -5.08 -2.79 11.52
N HIS A 230 -5.84 -1.69 11.46
CA HIS A 230 -6.72 -1.25 12.54
C HIS A 230 -8.07 -1.97 12.58
N LYS A 231 -8.32 -2.95 11.69
CA LYS A 231 -9.57 -3.74 11.61
C LYS A 231 -10.84 -2.88 11.48
N LEU A 232 -10.73 -1.65 10.97
CA LEU A 232 -11.84 -0.69 10.86
C LEU A 232 -12.97 -1.25 10.00
N ARG A 233 -12.65 -1.93 8.89
CA ARG A 233 -13.63 -2.63 8.03
C ARG A 233 -14.51 -3.60 8.82
N THR A 234 -13.93 -4.34 9.77
CA THR A 234 -14.69 -5.34 10.53
C THR A 234 -15.67 -4.68 11.49
N ILE A 235 -15.31 -3.55 12.06
CA ILE A 235 -16.19 -2.78 12.96
C ILE A 235 -17.30 -2.11 12.18
N MET A 236 -17.00 -1.51 11.03
CA MET A 236 -18.02 -0.95 10.15
C MET A 236 -19.04 -2.02 9.77
N LYS A 237 -18.57 -3.24 9.48
CA LYS A 237 -19.43 -4.40 9.24
C LYS A 237 -20.30 -4.74 10.46
N MET A 238 -19.72 -4.74 11.66
CA MET A 238 -20.47 -4.97 12.91
C MET A 238 -21.54 -3.92 13.20
N HIS A 239 -21.35 -2.71 12.69
CA HIS A 239 -22.32 -1.63 12.80
C HIS A 239 -23.31 -1.59 11.63
N GLY A 240 -23.31 -2.59 10.75
CA GLY A 240 -24.32 -2.78 9.70
C GLY A 240 -23.86 -2.44 8.28
N LEU A 241 -22.57 -2.15 8.04
CA LEU A 241 -22.07 -1.95 6.68
C LEU A 241 -21.99 -3.29 5.93
N GLY A 242 -22.69 -3.39 4.80
CA GLY A 242 -22.58 -4.56 3.91
C GLY A 242 -21.21 -4.64 3.23
N ASP A 243 -20.71 -5.86 2.99
CA ASP A 243 -19.40 -6.08 2.36
C ASP A 243 -19.32 -5.42 0.97
N MET A 244 -20.34 -5.60 0.13
CA MET A 244 -20.35 -5.03 -1.23
C MET A 244 -20.41 -3.50 -1.22
N ALA A 245 -21.13 -2.90 -0.27
CA ALA A 245 -21.20 -1.45 -0.14
C ALA A 245 -19.82 -0.87 0.18
N TYR A 246 -19.06 -1.52 1.06
CA TYR A 246 -17.68 -1.13 1.35
C TYR A 246 -16.81 -1.14 0.08
N TRP A 247 -16.82 -2.24 -0.69
CA TRP A 247 -16.03 -2.36 -1.91
C TRP A 247 -16.37 -1.27 -2.94
N ILE A 248 -17.66 -1.03 -3.18
CA ILE A 248 -18.11 0.00 -4.14
C ILE A 248 -17.70 1.40 -3.66
N ILE A 249 -17.92 1.72 -2.38
CA ILE A 249 -17.59 3.05 -1.83
C ILE A 249 -16.07 3.28 -1.90
N SER A 250 -15.25 2.32 -1.46
CA SER A 250 -13.80 2.43 -1.49
C SER A 250 -13.28 2.55 -2.93
N TYR A 251 -13.80 1.75 -3.86
CA TYR A 251 -13.41 1.82 -5.27
C TYR A 251 -13.80 3.16 -5.89
N CYS A 252 -15.04 3.62 -5.70
CA CYS A 252 -15.51 4.91 -6.19
C CYS A 252 -14.74 6.09 -5.59
N TYR A 253 -14.38 6.03 -4.31
CA TYR A 253 -13.58 7.06 -3.65
C TYR A 253 -12.19 7.18 -4.29
N PHE A 254 -11.48 6.06 -4.48
CA PHE A 254 -10.18 6.08 -5.14
C PHE A 254 -10.26 6.43 -6.62
N LEU A 255 -11.33 6.01 -7.32
CA LEU A 255 -11.58 6.41 -8.70
C LEU A 255 -11.77 7.92 -8.81
N LEU A 256 -12.59 8.53 -7.96
CA LEU A 256 -12.80 9.98 -7.94
C LEU A 256 -11.50 10.73 -7.62
N LEU A 257 -10.75 10.28 -6.62
CA LEU A 257 -9.47 10.88 -6.24
C LEU A 257 -8.46 10.85 -7.39
N SER A 258 -8.30 9.70 -8.04
CA SER A 258 -7.39 9.52 -9.17
C SER A 258 -7.83 10.28 -10.41
N LEU A 259 -9.13 10.37 -10.69
CA LEU A 259 -9.66 11.18 -11.80
C LEU A 259 -9.40 12.66 -11.59
N LEU A 260 -9.64 13.18 -10.38
CA LEU A 260 -9.31 14.57 -10.04
C LEU A 260 -7.82 14.83 -10.19
N TYR A 261 -6.97 13.93 -9.68
CA TYR A 261 -5.52 14.03 -9.82
C TYR A 261 -5.08 14.12 -11.29
N MET A 262 -5.58 13.21 -12.14
CA MET A 262 -5.23 13.20 -13.56
C MET A 262 -5.78 14.42 -14.32
N LEU A 263 -6.98 14.90 -13.96
CA LEU A 263 -7.53 16.13 -14.53
C LEU A 263 -6.65 17.34 -14.20
N PHE A 264 -6.21 17.47 -12.95
CA PHE A 264 -5.28 18.53 -12.56
C PHE A 264 -3.94 18.41 -13.28
N LEU A 265 -3.41 17.20 -13.41
CA LEU A 265 -2.14 16.92 -14.07
C LEU A 265 -2.16 17.30 -15.56
N VAL A 266 -3.22 16.94 -16.28
CA VAL A 266 -3.40 17.32 -17.69
C VAL A 266 -3.65 18.83 -17.83
N PHE A 267 -4.47 19.42 -16.96
CA PHE A 267 -4.77 20.86 -16.98
C PHE A 267 -3.51 21.72 -16.77
N PHE A 268 -2.76 21.47 -15.71
CA PHE A 268 -1.51 22.19 -15.45
C PHE A 268 -0.44 21.85 -16.48
N GLY A 269 -0.33 20.59 -16.91
CA GLY A 269 0.61 20.19 -17.96
C GLY A 269 0.38 20.94 -19.27
N SER A 270 -0.89 21.12 -19.67
CA SER A 270 -1.27 21.92 -20.83
C SER A 270 -1.01 23.42 -20.63
N LEU A 271 -1.24 23.95 -19.42
CA LEU A 271 -0.97 25.36 -19.08
C LEU A 271 0.53 25.69 -19.20
N PHE A 272 1.40 24.78 -18.78
CA PHE A 272 2.87 24.95 -18.82
C PHE A 272 3.49 24.66 -20.19
N GLY A 273 2.70 24.35 -21.22
CA GLY A 273 3.24 24.15 -22.56
C GLY A 273 3.89 22.77 -22.77
N ILE A 274 3.60 21.76 -21.93
CA ILE A 274 4.22 20.44 -22.05
C ILE A 274 3.67 19.73 -23.29
N LYS A 275 4.56 19.41 -24.24
CA LYS A 275 4.21 18.85 -25.55
C LYS A 275 3.45 17.53 -25.47
N LEU A 276 3.72 16.71 -24.44
CA LEU A 276 3.04 15.44 -24.20
C LEU A 276 1.51 15.61 -24.08
N PHE A 277 1.05 16.68 -23.42
CA PHE A 277 -0.38 16.92 -23.21
C PHE A 277 -1.03 17.73 -24.33
N ILE A 278 -0.25 18.52 -25.08
CA ILE A 278 -0.77 19.45 -26.10
C ILE A 278 -0.84 18.79 -27.48
N LEU A 279 0.14 17.96 -27.83
CA LEU A 279 0.22 17.39 -29.18
C LEU A 279 -0.79 16.26 -29.40
N SER A 280 -1.10 15.49 -28.36
CA SER A 280 -2.01 14.34 -28.49
C SER A 280 -3.45 14.72 -28.19
N ASP A 281 -4.40 14.02 -28.82
CA ASP A 281 -5.83 14.27 -28.61
C ASP A 281 -6.26 14.00 -27.15
N TYR A 282 -6.95 14.96 -26.52
CA TYR A 282 -7.44 14.82 -25.15
C TYR A 282 -8.39 13.62 -24.94
N ARG A 283 -9.12 13.20 -26.00
CA ARG A 283 -10.00 12.02 -25.94
C ARG A 283 -9.20 10.73 -25.76
N VAL A 284 -8.08 10.62 -26.46
CA VAL A 284 -7.19 9.46 -26.39
C VAL A 284 -6.51 9.42 -25.03
N GLN A 285 -5.98 10.56 -24.58
CA GLN A 285 -5.41 10.70 -23.23
C GLN A 285 -6.40 10.26 -22.14
N PHE A 286 -7.67 10.68 -22.25
CA PHE A 286 -8.70 10.29 -21.29
C PHE A 286 -8.92 8.77 -21.26
N VAL A 287 -9.07 8.11 -22.40
CA VAL A 287 -9.31 6.65 -22.46
C VAL A 287 -8.13 5.87 -21.86
N ILE A 288 -6.90 6.26 -22.20
CA ILE A 288 -5.69 5.64 -21.68
C ILE A 288 -5.58 5.82 -20.17
N TYR A 289 -5.66 7.07 -19.68
CA TYR A 289 -5.51 7.35 -18.26
C TYR A 289 -6.66 6.75 -17.45
N PHE A 290 -7.89 6.77 -17.97
CA PHE A 290 -9.02 6.12 -17.33
C PHE A 290 -8.77 4.61 -17.17
N THR A 291 -8.36 3.92 -18.22
CA THR A 291 -8.06 2.49 -18.17
C THR A 291 -6.93 2.20 -17.19
N TYR A 292 -5.87 3.01 -17.22
CA TYR A 292 -4.72 2.87 -16.33
C TYR A 292 -5.07 3.10 -14.85
N ILE A 293 -5.86 4.13 -14.54
CA ILE A 293 -6.33 4.40 -13.17
C ILE A 293 -7.09 3.18 -12.61
N ASN A 294 -8.00 2.63 -13.40
CA ASN A 294 -8.79 1.46 -12.97
C ASN A 294 -7.91 0.23 -12.74
N LEU A 295 -6.92 0.01 -13.61
CA LEU A 295 -5.90 -1.03 -13.45
C LEU A 295 -5.07 -0.83 -12.17
N GLN A 296 -4.58 0.37 -11.93
CA GLN A 296 -3.78 0.74 -10.76
C GLN A 296 -4.54 0.55 -9.44
N ILE A 297 -5.82 0.96 -9.39
CA ILE A 297 -6.69 0.74 -8.22
C ILE A 297 -6.86 -0.76 -7.97
N SER A 298 -7.17 -1.53 -9.01
CA SER A 298 -7.43 -2.97 -8.90
C SER A 298 -6.18 -3.74 -8.47
N PHE A 299 -5.01 -3.35 -8.98
CA PHE A 299 -3.72 -3.87 -8.53
C PHE A 299 -3.43 -3.51 -7.07
N ALA A 300 -3.76 -2.30 -6.61
CA ALA A 300 -3.62 -1.91 -5.20
C ALA A 300 -4.51 -2.72 -4.26
N PHE A 301 -5.76 -2.99 -4.64
CA PHE A 301 -6.66 -3.86 -3.90
C PHE A 301 -6.13 -5.30 -3.79
N LEU A 302 -5.59 -5.84 -4.89
CA LEU A 302 -4.94 -7.14 -4.90
C LEU A 302 -3.74 -7.18 -3.95
N MET A 303 -2.84 -6.20 -4.07
CA MET A 303 -1.63 -6.11 -3.24
C MET A 303 -1.94 -5.91 -1.75
N ALA A 304 -3.02 -5.19 -1.41
CA ALA A 304 -3.47 -5.01 -0.03
C ALA A 304 -3.85 -6.35 0.67
N THR A 305 -4.16 -7.41 -0.09
CA THR A 305 -4.41 -8.74 0.49
C THR A 305 -3.15 -9.37 1.11
N TYR A 306 -1.97 -9.08 0.56
CA TYR A 306 -0.69 -9.65 0.99
C TYR A 306 -0.07 -8.95 2.21
N PHE A 307 -0.31 -7.64 2.38
CA PHE A 307 0.26 -6.89 3.49
C PHE A 307 -0.66 -6.86 4.71
N SER A 308 -0.05 -6.90 5.90
CA SER A 308 -0.76 -6.77 7.19
C SER A 308 -0.36 -5.52 7.97
N LYS A 309 0.74 -4.86 7.61
CA LYS A 309 1.27 -3.66 8.28
C LYS A 309 1.43 -2.52 7.27
N VAL A 310 1.03 -1.32 7.64
CA VAL A 310 1.10 -0.11 6.79
C VAL A 310 2.53 0.24 6.44
N GLY A 311 3.44 0.24 7.42
CA GLY A 311 4.84 0.62 7.21
C GLY A 311 5.52 -0.23 6.13
N THR A 312 5.32 -1.55 6.15
CA THR A 312 5.86 -2.44 5.11
C THR A 312 5.19 -2.23 3.76
N ALA A 313 3.87 -2.06 3.73
CA ALA A 313 3.13 -1.86 2.48
C ALA A 313 3.53 -0.56 1.78
N SER A 314 3.69 0.52 2.55
CA SER A 314 4.08 1.83 2.03
C SER A 314 5.49 1.80 1.44
N VAL A 315 6.47 1.27 2.18
CA VAL A 315 7.86 1.15 1.70
C VAL A 315 7.93 0.27 0.45
N THR A 316 7.27 -0.88 0.45
CA THR A 316 7.24 -1.76 -0.73
C THR A 316 6.52 -1.09 -1.92
N GLY A 317 5.45 -0.35 -1.67
CA GLY A 317 4.74 0.40 -2.71
C GLY A 317 5.60 1.49 -3.36
N TYR A 318 6.31 2.29 -2.56
CA TYR A 318 7.23 3.31 -3.09
C TYR A 318 8.42 2.68 -3.82
N LEU A 319 9.00 1.61 -3.27
CA LEU A 319 10.10 0.90 -3.92
C LEU A 319 9.65 0.26 -5.24
N PHE A 320 8.44 -0.29 -5.29
CA PHE A 320 7.82 -0.78 -6.51
C PHE A 320 7.63 0.32 -7.55
N THR A 321 7.11 1.49 -7.13
CA THR A 321 6.88 2.64 -8.01
C THR A 321 8.18 3.17 -8.62
N ILE A 322 9.20 3.36 -7.78
CA ILE A 322 10.51 3.85 -8.23
C ILE A 322 11.20 2.80 -9.10
N GLY A 323 11.26 1.55 -8.62
CA GLY A 323 11.96 0.45 -9.27
C GLY A 323 11.36 0.08 -10.63
N SER A 324 10.04 0.03 -10.76
CA SER A 324 9.37 -0.31 -12.02
C SER A 324 9.61 0.72 -13.13
N ALA A 325 9.62 2.00 -12.81
CA ALA A 325 9.92 3.05 -13.77
C ALA A 325 11.41 3.08 -14.19
N TYR A 326 12.33 2.83 -13.26
CA TYR A 326 13.75 2.63 -13.61
C TYR A 326 13.93 1.40 -14.51
N LEU A 327 13.23 0.31 -14.22
CA LEU A 327 13.24 -0.89 -15.05
C LEU A 327 12.72 -0.56 -16.46
N GLY A 328 11.63 0.22 -16.57
CA GLY A 328 11.10 0.78 -17.82
C GLY A 328 12.17 1.47 -18.68
N GLU A 329 12.82 2.48 -18.12
CA GLU A 329 13.77 3.32 -18.86
C GLU A 329 15.08 2.61 -19.21
N TYR A 330 15.66 1.83 -18.29
CA TYR A 330 17.01 1.29 -18.47
C TYR A 330 17.05 -0.14 -18.98
N LEU A 331 16.08 -0.98 -18.60
CA LEU A 331 16.03 -2.38 -19.04
C LEU A 331 15.21 -2.52 -20.32
N PHE A 332 14.02 -1.92 -20.38
CA PHE A 332 13.08 -2.23 -21.45
C PHE A 332 13.19 -1.32 -22.67
N ARG A 333 13.54 -0.04 -22.50
CA ARG A 333 13.80 0.86 -23.63
C ARG A 333 14.75 0.27 -24.69
N PRO A 334 15.95 -0.27 -24.33
CA PRO A 334 16.83 -0.87 -25.34
C PRO A 334 16.23 -2.11 -25.99
N ILE A 335 15.41 -2.89 -25.26
CA ILE A 335 14.74 -4.09 -25.78
C ILE A 335 13.67 -3.72 -26.84
N PHE A 336 12.98 -2.59 -26.66
CA PHE A 336 11.99 -2.09 -27.62
C PHE A 336 12.64 -1.47 -28.86
N GLU A 337 13.81 -0.83 -28.70
CA GLU A 337 14.56 -0.19 -29.79
C GLU A 337 15.34 -1.23 -30.64
N ASP A 338 15.76 -2.36 -30.05
CA ASP A 338 16.42 -3.46 -30.76
C ASP A 338 15.39 -4.36 -31.47
N MET A 339 15.38 -4.35 -32.81
CA MET A 339 14.49 -5.15 -33.68
C MET A 339 14.66 -6.69 -33.59
N SER A 340 15.32 -7.22 -32.57
CA SER A 340 15.74 -8.63 -32.49
C SER A 340 14.82 -9.54 -31.65
N MET A 341 13.86 -8.99 -30.89
CA MET A 341 13.00 -9.76 -30.00
C MET A 341 11.65 -10.14 -30.64
N SER A 342 11.18 -11.37 -30.37
CA SER A 342 9.88 -11.88 -30.83
C SER A 342 8.73 -11.13 -30.17
N ARG A 343 7.66 -10.82 -30.93
CA ARG A 343 6.44 -10.14 -30.44
C ARG A 343 5.83 -10.82 -29.21
N SER A 344 5.94 -12.15 -29.10
CA SER A 344 5.48 -12.90 -27.92
C SER A 344 6.21 -12.54 -26.62
N TRP A 345 7.51 -12.22 -26.70
CA TRP A 345 8.30 -11.84 -25.52
C TRP A 345 7.95 -10.42 -25.06
N THR A 346 7.69 -9.51 -26.00
CA THR A 346 7.20 -8.16 -25.72
C THR A 346 5.83 -8.21 -25.02
N THR A 347 4.89 -9.00 -25.54
CA THR A 347 3.57 -9.21 -24.92
C THR A 347 3.65 -9.86 -23.53
N LEU A 348 4.63 -10.71 -23.27
CA LEU A 348 4.83 -11.30 -21.93
C LEU A 348 5.21 -10.24 -20.89
N MET A 349 6.08 -9.30 -21.28
CA MET A 349 6.52 -8.23 -20.38
C MET A 349 5.40 -7.22 -20.11
N GLU A 350 4.49 -7.01 -21.07
CA GLU A 350 3.29 -6.17 -20.96
C GLU A 350 2.30 -6.63 -19.88
N PHE A 351 2.34 -7.90 -19.45
CA PHE A 351 1.56 -8.37 -18.29
C PHE A 351 1.98 -7.77 -16.94
N PHE A 352 2.97 -6.89 -16.93
CA PHE A 352 3.34 -6.11 -15.77
C PHE A 352 2.75 -4.69 -15.91
N PRO A 353 1.75 -4.30 -15.08
CA PRO A 353 1.01 -3.05 -15.26
C PRO A 353 1.89 -1.78 -15.39
N PRO A 354 2.99 -1.65 -14.62
CA PRO A 354 3.89 -0.52 -14.81
C PRO A 354 4.61 -0.45 -16.14
N PHE A 355 4.85 -1.61 -16.75
CA PHE A 355 5.52 -1.69 -18.03
C PHE A 355 4.58 -1.31 -19.17
N SER A 356 3.35 -1.85 -19.18
CA SER A 356 2.30 -1.45 -20.13
C SER A 356 2.10 0.08 -20.16
N PHE A 357 2.10 0.71 -18.99
CA PHE A 357 1.98 2.17 -18.91
C PHE A 357 3.22 2.92 -19.41
N TYR A 358 4.42 2.41 -19.11
CA TYR A 358 5.67 2.99 -19.62
C TYR A 358 5.70 2.95 -21.15
N CYS A 359 5.29 1.85 -21.79
CA CYS A 359 5.20 1.72 -23.25
C CYS A 359 4.27 2.78 -23.85
N ILE A 360 3.10 3.00 -23.24
CA ILE A 360 2.17 4.04 -23.67
C ILE A 360 2.80 5.43 -23.56
N ILE A 361 3.42 5.76 -22.42
CA ILE A 361 4.06 7.08 -22.24
C ILE A 361 5.26 7.26 -23.19
N TYR A 362 5.96 6.18 -23.53
CA TYR A 362 7.07 6.22 -24.49
C TYR A 362 6.59 6.68 -25.86
N GLU A 363 5.47 6.12 -26.34
CA GLU A 363 4.84 6.44 -27.63
C GLU A 363 4.21 7.84 -27.65
N PHE A 364 3.61 8.27 -26.53
CA PHE A 364 3.04 9.61 -26.36
C PHE A 364 4.07 10.74 -26.35
N SER A 365 5.32 10.41 -26.08
CA SER A 365 6.38 11.39 -25.89
C SER A 365 7.23 11.54 -27.16
N PRO A 366 7.52 12.78 -27.60
CA PRO A 366 8.27 13.00 -28.83
C PRO A 366 9.62 12.28 -28.81
N PRO A 367 10.11 11.81 -29.97
CA PRO A 367 11.36 11.07 -30.05
C PRO A 367 12.54 11.91 -29.52
N PRO A 368 13.51 11.28 -28.85
CA PRO A 368 14.65 11.99 -28.26
C PRO A 368 15.54 12.65 -29.34
N SER A 369 15.53 12.12 -30.56
CA SER A 369 16.32 12.61 -31.68
C SER A 369 15.79 13.96 -32.23
N PRO A 370 16.64 15.01 -32.30
CA PRO A 370 16.20 16.34 -32.77
C PRO A 370 15.78 16.36 -34.24
N LEU A 371 16.21 15.38 -35.04
CA LEU A 371 15.88 15.25 -36.47
C LEU A 371 14.45 14.77 -36.72
N TYR A 372 13.89 13.93 -35.85
CA TYR A 372 12.53 13.38 -35.97
C TYR A 372 11.50 14.16 -35.15
N ARG A 373 11.96 15.16 -34.39
CA ARG A 373 11.12 15.98 -33.50
C ARG A 373 10.22 16.96 -34.25
N THR A 374 10.62 17.39 -35.46
CA THR A 374 9.85 18.33 -36.29
C THR A 374 8.65 17.66 -36.98
N ASP A 375 8.69 16.33 -37.14
CA ASP A 375 7.68 15.56 -37.86
C ASP A 375 6.67 14.87 -36.92
N PHE A 376 6.80 15.02 -35.60
CA PHE A 376 5.91 14.37 -34.64
C PHE A 376 4.64 15.20 -34.40
N SER A 377 3.52 14.75 -34.98
CA SER A 377 2.20 15.40 -34.85
C SER A 377 1.40 15.02 -33.61
N GLY A 378 1.95 14.19 -32.70
CA GLY A 378 1.20 13.61 -31.59
C GLY A 378 0.34 12.41 -32.01
N ILE A 379 -0.35 11.80 -31.04
CA ILE A 379 -1.20 10.63 -31.28
C ILE A 379 -2.65 11.07 -31.41
N HIS A 380 -3.25 10.76 -32.55
CA HIS A 380 -4.66 10.95 -32.82
C HIS A 380 -5.46 9.66 -32.64
N TRP A 381 -6.79 9.78 -32.62
CA TRP A 381 -7.68 8.62 -32.49
C TRP A 381 -7.46 7.54 -33.56
N GLU A 382 -7.06 7.95 -34.77
CA GLU A 382 -6.83 7.05 -35.90
C GLU A 382 -5.57 6.19 -35.68
N ASP A 383 -4.53 6.74 -35.06
CA ASP A 383 -3.24 6.07 -34.82
C ASP A 383 -3.34 4.94 -33.78
N LEU A 384 -4.34 4.97 -32.91
CA LEU A 384 -4.64 3.86 -31.98
C LEU A 384 -4.96 2.57 -32.73
N SER A 385 -5.66 2.70 -33.87
CA SER A 385 -6.14 1.56 -34.66
C SER A 385 -5.07 0.97 -35.59
N ASP A 386 -3.90 1.62 -35.71
CA ASP A 386 -2.80 1.10 -36.51
C ASP A 386 -2.15 -0.11 -35.82
N HIS A 387 -2.24 -1.28 -36.49
CA HIS A 387 -1.65 -2.53 -36.02
C HIS A 387 -0.11 -2.51 -35.96
N LYS A 388 0.54 -1.51 -36.56
CA LYS A 388 2.01 -1.33 -36.51
C LYS A 388 2.49 -0.76 -35.18
N ASN A 389 1.68 0.07 -34.52
CA ASN A 389 2.06 0.75 -33.27
C ASN A 389 1.75 -0.10 -32.02
N GLY A 390 0.92 -1.15 -32.13
CA GLY A 390 0.63 -2.07 -31.02
C GLY A 390 -0.21 -1.47 -29.87
N MET A 391 -0.60 -0.20 -29.94
CA MET A 391 -1.30 0.52 -28.87
C MET A 391 -2.67 -0.08 -28.51
N THR A 392 -3.41 -0.58 -29.51
CA THR A 392 -4.67 -1.30 -29.26
C THR A 392 -4.44 -2.59 -28.48
N ASP A 393 -3.36 -3.33 -28.77
CA ASP A 393 -3.04 -4.58 -28.07
C ASP A 393 -2.75 -4.30 -26.59
N ILE A 394 -1.96 -3.25 -26.29
CA ILE A 394 -1.64 -2.83 -24.92
C ILE A 394 -2.91 -2.43 -24.16
N LEU A 395 -3.82 -1.66 -24.78
CA LEU A 395 -5.08 -1.27 -24.15
C LEU A 395 -5.98 -2.47 -23.83
N ILE A 396 -6.04 -3.47 -24.71
CA ILE A 396 -6.78 -4.71 -24.47
C ILE A 396 -6.16 -5.47 -23.30
N ILE A 397 -4.82 -5.60 -23.26
CA ILE A 397 -4.11 -6.26 -22.16
C ILE A 397 -4.45 -5.58 -20.84
N MET A 398 -4.35 -4.25 -20.76
CA MET A 398 -4.68 -3.48 -19.55
C MET A 398 -6.13 -3.67 -19.10
N ALA A 399 -7.08 -3.73 -20.04
CA ALA A 399 -8.49 -3.97 -19.71
C ALA A 399 -8.72 -5.40 -19.18
N VAL A 400 -8.03 -6.40 -19.75
CA VAL A 400 -8.06 -7.79 -19.27
C VAL A 400 -7.41 -7.90 -17.89
N GLU A 401 -6.25 -7.28 -17.68
CA GLU A 401 -5.57 -7.21 -16.37
C GLU A 401 -6.46 -6.55 -15.32
N TRP A 402 -7.14 -5.46 -15.65
CA TRP A 402 -8.09 -4.81 -14.76
C TRP A 402 -9.18 -5.79 -14.30
N ALA A 403 -9.86 -6.45 -15.25
CA ALA A 403 -10.91 -7.42 -14.93
C ALA A 403 -10.37 -8.60 -14.10
N THR A 404 -9.21 -9.14 -14.47
CA THR A 404 -8.59 -10.27 -13.78
C THR A 404 -8.13 -9.93 -12.37
N PHE A 405 -7.56 -8.75 -12.11
CA PHE A 405 -7.18 -8.34 -10.76
C PHE A 405 -8.38 -8.09 -9.85
N LEU A 406 -9.48 -7.51 -10.37
CA LEU A 406 -10.71 -7.38 -9.60
C LEU A 406 -11.28 -8.76 -9.23
N LEU A 407 -11.35 -9.65 -10.20
CA LEU A 407 -11.84 -11.01 -10.02
C LEU A 407 -10.94 -11.77 -9.03
N LEU A 408 -9.62 -11.70 -9.18
CA LEU A 408 -8.65 -12.32 -8.27
C LEU A 408 -8.73 -11.73 -6.86
N THR A 409 -8.96 -10.43 -6.72
CA THR A 409 -9.15 -9.77 -5.42
C THR A 409 -10.40 -10.29 -4.73
N PHE A 410 -11.53 -10.32 -5.43
CA PHE A 410 -12.79 -10.86 -4.91
C PHE A 410 -12.62 -12.32 -4.50
N PHE A 411 -12.00 -13.11 -5.38
CA PHE A 411 -11.67 -14.49 -5.09
C PHE A 411 -10.72 -14.59 -3.89
N LEU A 412 -9.64 -13.82 -3.77
CA LEU A 412 -8.72 -13.93 -2.64
C LEU A 412 -9.33 -13.46 -1.31
N ASP A 413 -10.29 -12.54 -1.30
CA ASP A 413 -11.03 -12.17 -0.08
C ASP A 413 -11.98 -13.31 0.34
N GLU A 414 -12.70 -13.89 -0.63
CA GLU A 414 -13.57 -15.05 -0.43
C GLU A 414 -12.77 -16.35 -0.15
N PHE A 415 -11.58 -16.49 -0.72
CA PHE A 415 -10.66 -17.59 -0.53
C PHE A 415 -9.76 -17.37 0.68
N CYS A 416 -9.54 -16.17 1.21
CA CYS A 416 -8.97 -16.03 2.55
C CYS A 416 -9.98 -16.48 3.61
N THR A 417 -11.27 -16.24 3.37
CA THR A 417 -12.34 -16.86 4.16
C THR A 417 -12.48 -18.37 3.87
N LEU A 418 -12.24 -18.84 2.63
CA LEU A 418 -12.29 -20.26 2.25
C LEU A 418 -11.03 -21.06 2.59
N ARG A 419 -9.82 -20.50 2.59
CA ARG A 419 -8.56 -21.14 3.00
C ARG A 419 -8.56 -21.39 4.50
N ASN A 420 -9.21 -20.52 5.27
CA ASN A 420 -9.56 -20.80 6.66
C ASN A 420 -10.61 -21.92 6.80
N ARG A 421 -11.46 -22.18 5.78
CA ARG A 421 -12.38 -23.33 5.70
C ARG A 421 -11.69 -24.62 5.20
N ILE A 422 -10.86 -24.56 4.16
CA ILE A 422 -10.20 -25.72 3.53
C ILE A 422 -9.04 -26.21 4.38
N ARG A 423 -8.24 -25.32 4.99
CA ARG A 423 -7.22 -25.73 5.97
C ARG A 423 -7.85 -26.44 7.18
N LYS A 424 -9.13 -26.13 7.49
CA LYS A 424 -9.95 -26.83 8.49
C LYS A 424 -10.56 -28.14 8.01
N ILE A 425 -11.00 -28.23 6.76
CA ILE A 425 -11.49 -29.49 6.17
C ILE A 425 -10.32 -30.46 5.99
N ALA A 426 -9.14 -29.98 5.59
CA ALA A 426 -7.93 -30.77 5.49
C ALA A 426 -7.44 -31.26 6.87
N SER A 427 -7.54 -30.43 7.93
CA SER A 427 -7.24 -30.89 9.30
C SER A 427 -8.33 -31.80 9.88
N ALA A 428 -9.58 -31.70 9.42
CA ALA A 428 -10.66 -32.62 9.80
C ALA A 428 -10.60 -33.96 9.02
N CYS A 429 -10.14 -33.94 7.77
CA CYS A 429 -9.88 -35.16 6.98
C CYS A 429 -8.61 -35.89 7.44
N HIS A 430 -7.66 -35.21 8.08
CA HIS A 430 -6.50 -35.88 8.70
C HIS A 430 -6.78 -36.45 10.10
N SER A 431 -7.96 -36.20 10.67
CA SER A 431 -8.42 -36.93 11.87
C SER A 431 -9.46 -38.01 11.56
N SER A 432 -9.67 -38.37 10.28
CA SER A 432 -10.65 -39.38 9.86
C SER A 432 -10.02 -40.63 9.27
N THR A 433 -9.00 -41.17 9.93
CA THR A 433 -8.60 -42.58 9.80
C THR A 433 -8.76 -43.25 11.15
N ASP A 434 -10.02 -43.38 11.57
CA ASP A 434 -10.49 -44.56 12.29
C ASP A 434 -11.99 -44.66 12.07
N TRP A 435 -12.34 -45.25 10.93
CA TRP A 435 -13.71 -45.67 10.65
C TRP A 435 -13.67 -47.17 10.38
N SER A 436 -13.95 -47.95 11.43
CA SER A 436 -14.45 -49.32 11.25
C SER A 436 -15.74 -49.47 12.05
N SER A 437 -16.81 -49.63 11.27
CA SER A 437 -17.98 -50.47 11.51
C SER A 437 -18.46 -50.67 12.95
N HIS A 438 -19.57 -50.05 13.34
CA HIS A 438 -20.69 -50.80 13.90
C HIS A 438 -22.04 -50.13 13.59
N THR A 439 -22.82 -50.94 12.88
CA THR A 439 -24.25 -50.96 12.57
C THR A 439 -25.17 -50.23 13.55
N CYS A 440 -26.11 -49.49 12.98
CA CYS A 440 -27.30 -48.94 13.62
C CYS A 440 -28.14 -50.05 14.28
N GLN A 441 -28.30 -50.00 15.60
CA GLN A 441 -29.40 -50.66 16.29
C GLN A 441 -29.82 -49.82 17.49
N MET A 442 -31.11 -49.51 17.53
CA MET A 442 -31.85 -48.92 18.64
C MET A 442 -31.39 -49.48 20.00
N GLN A 443 -31.00 -48.59 20.92
CA GLN A 443 -31.04 -48.86 22.34
C GLN A 443 -31.23 -47.54 23.11
N THR A 444 -32.50 -47.15 23.22
CA THR A 444 -33.06 -46.67 24.47
C THR A 444 -32.54 -47.57 25.61
N ILE A 445 -32.19 -46.98 26.76
CA ILE A 445 -31.57 -47.63 27.96
C ILE A 445 -30.03 -47.52 28.00
N GLN A 446 -29.50 -46.30 28.14
CA GLN A 446 -28.28 -46.01 28.94
C GLN A 446 -28.33 -44.60 29.60
N LEU A 447 -29.53 -44.02 29.75
CA LEU A 447 -29.73 -42.73 30.42
C LEU A 447 -30.01 -42.86 31.94
N GLN A 448 -29.68 -44.00 32.55
CA GLN A 448 -30.03 -44.30 33.94
C GLN A 448 -28.83 -44.61 34.85
N GLU A 449 -27.59 -44.68 34.33
CA GLU A 449 -26.42 -45.10 35.14
C GLU A 449 -25.31 -44.04 35.31
N PHE A 450 -25.53 -42.80 34.86
CA PHE A 450 -24.71 -41.64 35.28
C PHE A 450 -25.42 -40.72 36.28
N VAL A 451 -26.63 -41.10 36.70
CA VAL A 451 -27.50 -40.31 37.61
C VAL A 451 -27.36 -40.75 39.08
N SER A 452 -26.62 -41.82 39.38
CA SER A 452 -26.52 -42.37 40.74
C SER A 452 -25.10 -42.30 41.31
N SER A 453 -24.52 -41.09 41.40
CA SER A 453 -23.40 -40.78 42.32
C SER A 453 -23.02 -39.28 42.29
N ALA A 454 -23.96 -38.38 42.61
CA ALA A 454 -23.69 -37.04 43.18
C ALA A 454 -25.01 -36.24 43.37
N GLU A 455 -25.93 -36.76 44.17
CA GLU A 455 -27.01 -35.94 44.73
C GLU A 455 -26.45 -35.08 45.88
N ALA A 456 -25.86 -33.92 45.53
CA ALA A 456 -25.64 -32.78 46.44
C ALA A 456 -25.23 -31.43 45.78
N ASP A 457 -24.87 -31.36 44.49
CA ASP A 457 -24.49 -30.08 43.85
C ASP A 457 -25.00 -29.97 42.41
N ARG A 458 -26.20 -29.43 42.20
CA ARG A 458 -26.66 -28.99 40.87
C ARG A 458 -25.88 -27.73 40.48
N THR A 459 -24.82 -27.87 39.70
CA THR A 459 -24.05 -26.73 39.16
C THR A 459 -25.00 -25.79 38.40
N ASP A 460 -24.91 -24.48 38.67
CA ASP A 460 -25.84 -23.48 38.09
C ASP A 460 -25.78 -23.48 36.56
N ALA A 461 -24.61 -23.86 36.00
CA ALA A 461 -24.40 -24.04 34.57
C ALA A 461 -25.23 -25.18 33.95
N LEU A 462 -25.48 -26.28 34.68
CA LEU A 462 -26.36 -27.36 34.19
C LEU A 462 -27.82 -26.91 34.16
N ARG A 463 -28.27 -26.16 35.17
CA ARG A 463 -29.62 -25.58 35.18
C ARG A 463 -29.80 -24.60 34.02
N GLU A 464 -28.82 -23.74 33.76
CA GLU A 464 -28.87 -22.82 32.61
C GLU A 464 -28.93 -23.58 31.28
N ARG A 465 -28.22 -24.71 31.18
CA ARG A 465 -28.27 -25.56 29.99
C ARG A 465 -29.66 -26.18 29.78
N GLU A 466 -30.31 -26.67 30.84
CA GLU A 466 -31.69 -27.17 30.76
C GLU A 466 -32.67 -26.08 30.31
N ILE A 467 -32.51 -24.84 30.82
CA ILE A 467 -33.31 -23.69 30.40
C ILE A 467 -33.10 -23.40 28.91
N VAL A 468 -31.85 -23.39 28.43
CA VAL A 468 -31.55 -23.19 27.01
C VAL A 468 -32.17 -24.29 26.15
N GLU A 469 -32.06 -25.56 26.56
CA GLU A 469 -32.65 -26.69 25.83
C GLU A 469 -34.19 -26.58 25.73
N GLN A 470 -34.86 -26.05 26.76
CA GLN A 470 -36.29 -25.75 26.73
C GLN A 470 -36.63 -24.57 25.81
N LEU A 471 -35.86 -23.48 25.87
CA LEU A 471 -36.07 -22.29 25.01
C LEU A 471 -35.82 -22.55 23.53
N LEU A 472 -35.01 -23.56 23.20
CA LEU A 472 -34.84 -24.00 21.81
C LEU A 472 -36.06 -24.76 21.27
N GLN A 473 -36.87 -25.35 22.15
CA GLN A 473 -38.10 -26.06 21.77
C GLN A 473 -39.31 -25.13 21.75
N GLU A 474 -39.40 -24.20 22.71
CA GLU A 474 -40.45 -23.18 22.79
C GLU A 474 -39.86 -21.82 22.42
N SER A 475 -40.14 -21.33 21.21
CA SER A 475 -39.62 -20.04 20.74
C SER A 475 -40.25 -18.87 21.50
N ASP A 476 -39.65 -18.48 22.63
CA ASP A 476 -40.07 -17.31 23.40
C ASP A 476 -39.34 -16.05 22.92
N SER A 477 -40.12 -15.04 22.51
CA SER A 477 -39.65 -13.72 22.09
C SER A 477 -39.07 -12.86 23.22
N SER A 478 -39.21 -13.29 24.48
CA SER A 478 -38.68 -12.56 25.64
C SER A 478 -37.15 -12.60 25.73
N TYR A 479 -36.50 -13.59 25.10
CA TYR A 479 -35.05 -13.79 25.11
C TYR A 479 -34.38 -13.15 23.89
N SER A 480 -33.39 -12.31 24.15
CA SER A 480 -32.64 -11.61 23.08
C SER A 480 -31.38 -12.36 22.68
N VAL A 481 -30.77 -13.15 23.57
CA VAL A 481 -29.56 -13.93 23.29
C VAL A 481 -29.70 -15.32 23.89
N ILE A 482 -29.49 -16.35 23.07
CA ILE A 482 -29.48 -17.76 23.48
C ILE A 482 -28.22 -18.39 22.92
N CYS A 483 -27.33 -18.87 23.78
CA CYS A 483 -26.13 -19.60 23.40
C CYS A 483 -26.35 -21.08 23.67
N ASP A 484 -26.13 -21.92 22.67
CA ASP A 484 -26.27 -23.37 22.76
C ASP A 484 -24.92 -24.05 22.56
N ASN A 485 -24.36 -24.56 23.67
CA ASN A 485 -23.14 -25.36 23.71
C ASN A 485 -21.98 -24.76 22.90
N LEU A 486 -21.77 -23.46 23.04
CA LEU A 486 -20.82 -22.70 22.24
C LEU A 486 -19.38 -23.12 22.58
N LYS A 487 -18.64 -23.62 21.60
CA LYS A 487 -17.26 -24.13 21.80
C LYS A 487 -16.27 -23.42 20.88
N LYS A 488 -15.11 -23.07 21.43
CA LYS A 488 -13.98 -22.50 20.67
C LYS A 488 -12.69 -23.21 20.97
N VAL A 489 -12.07 -23.74 19.91
CA VAL A 489 -10.71 -24.29 19.93
C VAL A 489 -9.86 -23.50 18.95
N TYR A 490 -8.70 -23.02 19.42
CA TYR A 490 -7.66 -22.46 18.58
C TYR A 490 -6.58 -23.52 18.38
N HIS A 491 -6.39 -23.95 17.13
CA HIS A 491 -5.30 -24.84 16.79
C HIS A 491 -3.96 -24.12 16.97
N GLY A 492 -3.00 -24.80 17.57
CA GLY A 492 -1.66 -24.25 17.75
C GLY A 492 -0.98 -24.02 16.41
N LYS A 493 -0.20 -22.94 16.34
CA LYS A 493 0.77 -22.71 15.26
C LYS A 493 2.16 -23.01 15.79
N ASP A 494 3.04 -23.46 14.90
CA ASP A 494 4.47 -23.64 15.17
C ASP A 494 4.76 -24.67 16.29
N GLY A 495 4.02 -25.79 16.31
CA GLY A 495 4.22 -26.90 17.24
C GLY A 495 3.57 -26.72 18.62
N ASN A 496 2.82 -25.63 18.86
CA ASN A 496 2.05 -25.46 20.09
C ASN A 496 0.84 -26.41 20.16
N ALA A 497 0.47 -26.82 21.37
CA ALA A 497 -0.74 -27.60 21.62
C ALA A 497 -2.00 -26.80 21.29
N GLU A 498 -3.08 -27.51 20.96
CA GLU A 498 -4.39 -26.89 20.77
C GLU A 498 -4.88 -26.28 22.08
N LYS A 499 -5.39 -25.03 22.01
CA LYS A 499 -5.94 -24.33 23.17
C LYS A 499 -7.46 -24.23 23.04
N THR A 500 -8.17 -24.93 23.90
CA THR A 500 -9.61 -24.75 24.05
C THR A 500 -9.86 -23.46 24.84
N ALA A 501 -10.47 -22.47 24.20
CA ALA A 501 -10.75 -21.17 24.81
C ALA A 501 -12.14 -21.11 25.44
N VAL A 502 -13.12 -21.86 24.90
CA VAL A 502 -14.47 -21.97 25.46
C VAL A 502 -14.94 -23.41 25.32
N THR A 503 -15.40 -24.01 26.42
CA THR A 503 -15.70 -25.45 26.56
C THR A 503 -17.22 -25.72 26.62
N GLY A 504 -17.96 -25.35 25.58
CA GLY A 504 -19.38 -25.73 25.46
C GLY A 504 -20.31 -24.92 26.37
N LEU A 505 -20.33 -23.60 26.20
CA LEU A 505 -21.09 -22.68 27.04
C LEU A 505 -22.54 -22.54 26.57
N SER A 506 -23.48 -22.77 27.48
CA SER A 506 -24.91 -22.47 27.30
C SER A 506 -25.32 -21.30 28.19
N LEU A 507 -26.01 -20.32 27.61
CA LEU A 507 -26.42 -19.09 28.29
C LEU A 507 -27.70 -18.54 27.68
N SER A 508 -28.66 -18.14 28.51
CA SER A 508 -29.87 -17.44 28.10
C SER A 508 -29.89 -16.01 28.67
N MET A 509 -30.34 -15.05 27.87
CA MET A 509 -30.44 -13.64 28.29
C MET A 509 -31.74 -13.01 27.81
N GLN A 510 -32.48 -12.44 28.76
CA GLN A 510 -33.72 -11.73 28.50
C GLN A 510 -33.48 -10.31 28.00
N ARG A 511 -34.49 -9.73 27.36
CA ARG A 511 -34.47 -8.31 27.00
C ARG A 511 -34.47 -7.42 28.25
N GLY A 512 -33.69 -6.34 28.24
CA GLY A 512 -33.59 -5.42 29.39
C GLY A 512 -32.66 -5.91 30.51
N GLN A 513 -31.95 -7.02 30.30
CA GLN A 513 -31.01 -7.59 31.26
C GLN A 513 -29.57 -7.22 30.91
N CYS A 514 -28.78 -6.91 31.93
CA CYS A 514 -27.32 -6.77 31.83
C CYS A 514 -26.63 -8.01 32.41
N PHE A 515 -25.87 -8.72 31.59
CA PHE A 515 -25.11 -9.91 31.96
C PHE A 515 -23.60 -9.61 32.00
N GLY A 516 -22.99 -9.81 33.16
CA GLY A 516 -21.56 -9.62 33.38
C GLY A 516 -20.80 -10.93 33.34
N ILE A 517 -19.79 -11.02 32.49
CA ILE A 517 -18.86 -12.15 32.46
C ILE A 517 -17.59 -11.76 33.22
N LEU A 518 -17.41 -12.37 34.39
CA LEU A 518 -16.25 -12.20 35.27
C LEU A 518 -15.31 -13.40 35.10
N GLY A 519 -14.01 -13.19 35.17
CA GLY A 519 -13.03 -14.26 34.97
C GLY A 519 -11.60 -13.74 35.03
N PRO A 520 -10.59 -14.57 35.32
CA PRO A 520 -9.21 -14.15 35.20
C PRO A 520 -8.82 -13.93 33.72
N ASN A 521 -7.64 -13.35 33.49
CA ASN A 521 -7.09 -13.23 32.15
C ASN A 521 -6.85 -14.63 31.57
N GLY A 522 -7.26 -14.83 30.32
CA GLY A 522 -7.17 -16.14 29.66
C GLY A 522 -8.35 -17.09 29.90
N ALA A 523 -9.36 -16.70 30.68
CA ALA A 523 -10.55 -17.53 30.94
C ALA A 523 -11.45 -17.79 29.72
N GLY A 524 -11.30 -17.05 28.62
CA GLY A 524 -12.12 -17.21 27.41
C GLY A 524 -13.12 -16.08 27.13
N LYS A 525 -13.24 -15.10 28.04
CA LYS A 525 -14.16 -13.94 27.96
C LYS A 525 -14.21 -13.24 26.59
N THR A 526 -13.07 -12.72 26.13
CA THR A 526 -12.95 -12.04 24.83
C THR A 526 -13.21 -12.99 23.65
N SER A 527 -12.89 -14.28 23.79
CA SER A 527 -13.21 -15.29 22.77
C SER A 527 -14.71 -15.55 22.67
N LEU A 528 -15.45 -15.52 23.77
CA LEU A 528 -16.90 -15.61 23.79
C LEU A 528 -17.54 -14.43 23.07
N ILE A 529 -17.21 -13.18 23.45
CA ILE A 529 -17.70 -11.99 22.75
C ILE A 529 -17.31 -12.02 21.27
N SER A 530 -16.08 -12.43 20.93
CA SER A 530 -15.63 -12.54 19.54
C SER A 530 -16.44 -13.56 18.72
N MET A 531 -16.99 -14.59 19.36
CA MET A 531 -17.90 -15.51 18.68
C MET A 531 -19.29 -14.93 18.47
N LEU A 532 -19.85 -14.32 19.51
CA LEU A 532 -21.20 -13.72 19.46
C LEU A 532 -21.27 -12.52 18.50
N THR A 533 -20.17 -11.77 18.37
CA THR A 533 -20.02 -10.66 17.42
C THR A 533 -19.57 -11.10 16.02
N GLY A 534 -19.32 -12.41 15.81
CA GLY A 534 -18.92 -12.94 14.51
C GLY A 534 -17.48 -12.61 14.07
N PHE A 535 -16.65 -12.00 14.92
CA PHE A 535 -15.20 -11.86 14.67
C PHE A 535 -14.52 -13.22 14.46
N THR A 536 -14.96 -14.23 15.23
CA THR A 536 -14.45 -15.59 15.11
C THR A 536 -15.62 -16.57 15.03
N LYS A 537 -15.60 -17.49 14.06
CA LYS A 537 -16.64 -18.53 14.00
C LYS A 537 -16.48 -19.53 15.16
N PRO A 538 -17.59 -19.98 15.77
CA PRO A 538 -17.55 -21.05 16.77
C PRO A 538 -17.05 -22.35 16.14
N THR A 539 -16.29 -23.14 16.90
CA THR A 539 -15.82 -24.47 16.47
C THR A 539 -16.96 -25.48 16.52
N SER A 540 -17.77 -25.46 17.59
CA SER A 540 -19.02 -26.21 17.72
C SER A 540 -20.06 -25.36 18.46
N GLY A 541 -21.31 -25.81 18.45
CA GLY A 541 -22.45 -25.06 18.99
C GLY A 541 -22.90 -23.89 18.11
N THR A 542 -23.98 -23.25 18.53
CA THR A 542 -24.55 -22.09 17.86
C THR A 542 -25.06 -21.06 18.88
N ALA A 543 -25.42 -19.87 18.40
CA ALA A 543 -26.12 -18.88 19.21
C ALA A 543 -27.21 -18.21 18.37
N TYR A 544 -28.29 -17.84 19.04
CA TYR A 544 -29.42 -17.14 18.48
C TYR A 544 -29.49 -15.74 19.09
N ILE A 545 -29.55 -14.73 18.23
CA ILE A 545 -29.72 -13.33 18.61
C ILE A 545 -31.04 -12.87 18.01
N ASP A 546 -32.02 -12.57 18.87
CA ASP A 546 -33.39 -12.20 18.44
C ASP A 546 -33.98 -13.24 17.46
N GLY A 547 -33.76 -14.52 17.75
CA GLY A 547 -34.19 -15.66 16.91
C GLY A 547 -33.33 -15.95 15.68
N MET A 548 -32.30 -15.16 15.39
CA MET A 548 -31.42 -15.35 14.23
C MET A 548 -30.13 -16.11 14.59
N ASP A 549 -29.74 -17.11 13.80
CA ASP A 549 -28.54 -17.91 14.02
C ASP A 549 -27.25 -17.15 13.59
N ILE A 550 -26.25 -17.05 14.48
CA ILE A 550 -24.96 -16.37 14.22
C ILE A 550 -24.13 -16.98 13.07
N ARG A 551 -24.36 -18.24 12.71
CA ARG A 551 -23.67 -18.95 11.62
C ARG A 551 -24.29 -18.65 10.26
N LEU A 552 -25.60 -18.40 10.21
CA LEU A 552 -26.38 -18.25 8.98
C LEU A 552 -26.75 -16.78 8.69
N ASP A 553 -27.23 -16.05 9.69
CA ASP A 553 -27.90 -14.75 9.54
C ASP A 553 -27.07 -13.56 10.05
N MET A 554 -25.75 -13.71 10.18
CA MET A 554 -24.88 -12.70 10.80
C MET A 554 -25.01 -11.28 10.21
N ASN A 555 -25.19 -11.17 8.89
CA ASN A 555 -25.37 -9.88 8.23
C ASN A 555 -26.65 -9.14 8.68
N LYS A 556 -27.73 -9.89 8.99
CA LYS A 556 -28.95 -9.30 9.56
C LYS A 556 -28.73 -8.93 11.01
N ILE A 557 -28.07 -9.81 11.78
CA ILE A 557 -27.71 -9.57 13.19
C ILE A 557 -26.91 -8.27 13.35
N TYR A 558 -25.97 -7.96 12.45
CA TYR A 558 -25.17 -6.73 12.48
C TYR A 558 -26.00 -5.43 12.45
N THR A 559 -27.21 -5.46 11.90
CA THR A 559 -28.09 -4.29 11.95
C THR A 559 -28.62 -4.04 13.36
N GLY A 560 -28.87 -5.10 14.13
CA GLY A 560 -29.49 -5.05 15.46
C GLY A 560 -28.53 -5.10 16.65
N ILE A 561 -27.22 -5.26 16.45
CA ILE A 561 -26.23 -5.29 17.56
C ILE A 561 -25.36 -4.04 17.63
N GLY A 562 -24.90 -3.71 18.83
CA GLY A 562 -23.86 -2.71 19.10
C GLY A 562 -22.63 -3.37 19.71
N VAL A 563 -21.43 -2.93 19.34
CA VAL A 563 -20.19 -3.55 19.84
C VAL A 563 -19.20 -2.47 20.28
N CYS A 564 -18.78 -2.54 21.55
CA CYS A 564 -17.65 -1.79 22.09
C CYS A 564 -16.46 -2.76 22.29
N PRO A 565 -15.47 -2.75 21.38
CA PRO A 565 -14.29 -3.63 21.48
C PRO A 565 -13.36 -3.21 22.63
N GLN A 566 -12.39 -4.07 23.01
CA GLN A 566 -11.42 -3.76 24.07
C GLN A 566 -10.53 -2.55 23.74
N PHE A 567 -10.08 -2.44 22.49
CA PHE A 567 -9.30 -1.30 22.00
C PHE A 567 -10.20 -0.30 21.28
N ASP A 568 -9.98 0.99 21.50
CA ASP A 568 -10.75 2.05 20.84
C ASP A 568 -10.32 2.20 19.38
N LEU A 569 -11.20 1.77 18.48
CA LEU A 569 -10.93 1.72 17.04
C LEU A 569 -11.64 2.90 16.37
N LEU A 570 -11.02 4.07 16.51
CA LEU A 570 -11.54 5.38 16.12
C LEU A 570 -10.65 6.01 15.04
N TRP A 571 -11.23 6.81 14.16
CA TRP A 571 -10.47 7.62 13.21
C TRP A 571 -9.91 8.86 13.90
N GLU A 572 -8.60 8.97 14.01
CA GLU A 572 -7.97 10.08 14.73
C GLU A 572 -8.22 11.46 14.08
N THR A 573 -8.50 11.47 12.78
CA THR A 573 -8.76 12.67 11.97
C THR A 573 -10.16 13.26 12.17
N LEU A 574 -11.14 12.42 12.51
CA LEU A 574 -12.54 12.82 12.67
C LEU A 574 -12.82 13.35 14.09
N THR A 575 -13.86 14.18 14.21
CA THR A 575 -14.38 14.68 15.50
C THR A 575 -15.30 13.67 16.17
N GLY A 576 -15.56 13.83 17.47
CA GLY A 576 -16.50 12.95 18.18
C GLY A 576 -17.92 12.98 17.59
N ARG A 577 -18.37 14.18 17.17
CA ARG A 577 -19.67 14.36 16.49
C ARG A 577 -19.71 13.63 15.15
N GLU A 578 -18.67 13.77 14.33
CA GLU A 578 -18.60 13.10 13.02
C GLU A 578 -18.62 11.57 13.15
N HIS A 579 -17.98 11.00 14.18
CA HIS A 579 -18.04 9.56 14.44
C HIS A 579 -19.47 9.08 14.70
N LEU A 580 -20.19 9.75 15.61
CA LEU A 580 -21.57 9.38 15.93
C LEU A 580 -22.49 9.62 14.74
N MET A 581 -22.27 10.68 13.96
CA MET A 581 -23.03 10.94 12.75
C MET A 581 -22.79 9.86 11.69
N PHE A 582 -21.56 9.38 11.56
CA PHE A 582 -21.19 8.28 10.67
C PHE A 582 -21.86 6.96 11.08
N TYR A 583 -21.70 6.52 12.33
CA TYR A 583 -22.28 5.27 12.82
C TYR A 583 -23.81 5.32 12.92
N GLY A 584 -24.39 6.48 13.25
CA GLY A 584 -25.84 6.69 13.22
C GLY A 584 -26.42 6.52 11.82
N ARG A 585 -25.73 7.02 10.78
CA ARG A 585 -26.14 6.80 9.38
C ARG A 585 -26.03 5.34 8.95
N LEU A 586 -25.00 4.61 9.41
CA LEU A 586 -24.88 3.16 9.18
C LEU A 586 -26.05 2.39 9.81
N LYS A 587 -26.59 2.88 10.94
CA LYS A 587 -27.80 2.38 11.59
C LYS A 587 -29.11 2.97 11.03
N ASN A 588 -29.09 3.48 9.79
CA ASN A 588 -30.24 4.03 9.08
C ASN A 588 -30.91 5.28 9.71
N LEU A 589 -30.25 5.99 10.62
CA LEU A 589 -30.76 7.28 11.13
C LEU A 589 -30.50 8.40 10.10
N ARG A 590 -31.49 9.29 9.90
CA ARG A 590 -31.45 10.40 8.93
C ARG A 590 -32.08 11.68 9.47
N GLY A 591 -31.68 12.83 8.92
CA GLY A 591 -32.24 14.15 9.25
C GLY A 591 -32.20 14.48 10.74
N GLY A 592 -33.23 15.15 11.25
CA GLY A 592 -33.28 15.57 12.65
C GLY A 592 -33.23 14.43 13.68
N ALA A 593 -33.67 13.22 13.31
CA ALA A 593 -33.56 12.05 14.20
C ALA A 593 -32.11 11.64 14.44
N LEU A 594 -31.24 11.78 13.42
CA LEU A 594 -29.81 11.55 13.54
C LEU A 594 -29.18 12.61 14.46
N ASP A 595 -29.50 13.88 14.24
CA ASP A 595 -28.91 14.97 15.04
C ASP A 595 -29.31 14.84 16.52
N MET A 596 -30.59 14.56 16.80
CA MET A 596 -31.06 14.31 18.18
C MET A 596 -30.37 13.10 18.81
N ALA A 597 -30.21 12.00 18.06
CA ALA A 597 -29.52 10.81 18.57
C ALA A 597 -28.05 11.08 18.87
N VAL A 598 -27.36 11.83 18.00
CA VAL A 598 -25.95 12.23 18.20
C VAL A 598 -25.81 13.10 19.44
N GLU A 599 -26.66 14.11 19.61
CA GLU A 599 -26.62 14.96 20.81
C GLU A 599 -26.93 14.19 22.09
N HIS A 600 -27.97 13.34 22.07
CA HIS A 600 -28.33 12.52 23.21
C HIS A 600 -27.19 11.58 23.60
N SER A 601 -26.57 10.91 22.62
CA SER A 601 -25.40 10.04 22.85
C SER A 601 -24.19 10.80 23.38
N LEU A 602 -23.92 12.02 22.91
CA LEU A 602 -22.82 12.85 23.45
C LEU A 602 -23.08 13.30 24.89
N LYS A 603 -24.34 13.65 25.20
CA LYS A 603 -24.75 14.07 26.55
C LYS A 603 -24.67 12.90 27.53
N SER A 604 -25.11 11.69 27.13
CA SER A 604 -25.08 10.51 28.00
C SER A 604 -23.67 10.16 28.46
N VAL A 605 -22.66 10.35 27.60
CA VAL A 605 -21.25 10.07 27.94
C VAL A 605 -20.44 11.30 28.37
N ARG A 606 -21.09 12.44 28.63
CA ARG A 606 -20.44 13.71 29.05
C ARG A 606 -19.32 14.16 28.09
N LEU A 607 -19.60 14.11 26.78
CA LEU A 607 -18.71 14.61 25.72
C LEU A 607 -19.34 15.76 24.91
N PHE A 608 -20.57 16.17 25.27
CA PHE A 608 -21.28 17.27 24.61
C PHE A 608 -20.73 18.66 25.01
N ASP A 609 -20.34 18.81 26.28
CA ASP A 609 -19.96 20.10 26.85
C ASP A 609 -18.54 20.55 26.43
N ASP A 610 -18.21 21.82 26.70
CA ASP A 610 -16.87 22.42 26.50
C ASP A 610 -16.28 22.33 25.09
N GLY A 611 -17.17 22.25 24.09
CA GLY A 611 -16.80 22.09 22.67
C GLY A 611 -15.98 20.83 22.42
N ILE A 612 -16.09 19.82 23.29
CA ILE A 612 -15.34 18.56 23.18
C ILE A 612 -15.80 17.79 21.93
N ALA A 613 -17.11 17.74 21.70
CA ALA A 613 -17.71 17.01 20.57
C ALA A 613 -17.11 17.37 19.21
N ASP A 614 -16.71 18.62 19.01
CA ASP A 614 -16.21 19.16 17.74
C ASP A 614 -14.66 19.18 17.69
N LYS A 615 -13.98 18.67 18.73
CA LYS A 615 -12.52 18.43 18.71
C LYS A 615 -12.24 17.10 18.01
N ARG A 616 -11.13 17.07 17.25
CA ARG A 616 -10.62 15.83 16.62
C ARG A 616 -10.28 14.80 17.70
N VAL A 617 -10.60 13.54 17.43
CA VAL A 617 -10.37 12.41 18.35
C VAL A 617 -8.88 12.20 18.64
N ALA A 618 -7.96 12.61 17.76
CA ALA A 618 -6.53 12.67 18.06
C ALA A 618 -6.20 13.42 19.36
N LYS A 619 -6.99 14.44 19.72
CA LYS A 619 -6.79 15.27 20.93
C LYS A 619 -7.52 14.73 22.16
N TYR A 620 -8.27 13.65 22.04
CA TYR A 620 -9.01 13.06 23.16
C TYR A 620 -8.05 12.31 24.09
N SER A 621 -8.26 12.42 25.40
CA SER A 621 -7.60 11.53 26.35
C SER A 621 -8.08 10.08 26.15
N GLY A 622 -7.32 9.09 26.63
CA GLY A 622 -7.72 7.68 26.53
C GLY A 622 -9.13 7.44 27.08
N GLY A 623 -9.49 8.07 28.20
CA GLY A 623 -10.83 7.94 28.75
C GLY A 623 -11.94 8.59 27.92
N MET A 624 -11.64 9.70 27.23
CA MET A 624 -12.60 10.31 26.30
C MET A 624 -12.81 9.44 25.06
N LYS A 625 -11.75 8.83 24.53
CA LYS A 625 -11.83 7.84 23.43
C LYS A 625 -12.70 6.65 23.85
N ARG A 626 -12.51 6.17 25.08
CA ARG A 626 -13.30 5.05 25.62
C ARG A 626 -14.78 5.37 25.74
N ARG A 627 -15.12 6.54 26.28
CA ARG A 627 -16.50 7.03 26.38
C ARG A 627 -17.15 7.20 25.01
N LEU A 628 -16.40 7.68 24.01
CA LEU A 628 -16.89 7.77 22.63
C LEU A 628 -17.15 6.37 22.03
N SER A 629 -16.29 5.39 22.28
CA SER A 629 -16.48 4.00 21.84
C SER A 629 -17.78 3.39 22.39
N VAL A 630 -18.09 3.65 23.66
CA VAL A 630 -19.37 3.22 24.26
C VAL A 630 -20.55 4.01 23.68
N ALA A 631 -20.41 5.31 23.40
CA ALA A 631 -21.48 6.06 22.73
C ALA A 631 -21.78 5.51 21.32
N ILE A 632 -20.75 5.07 20.58
CA ILE A 632 -20.87 4.44 19.27
C ILE A 632 -21.61 3.10 19.37
N SER A 633 -21.32 2.28 20.39
CA SER A 633 -22.02 1.00 20.55
C SER A 633 -23.49 1.14 20.95
N LEU A 634 -23.90 2.31 21.45
CA LEU A 634 -25.27 2.59 21.90
C LEU A 634 -26.14 3.34 20.88
N ILE A 635 -25.55 3.86 19.79
CA ILE A 635 -26.27 4.64 18.78
C ILE A 635 -27.09 3.73 17.85
N GLY A 636 -28.25 4.22 17.39
CA GLY A 636 -29.12 3.46 16.47
C GLY A 636 -30.01 2.42 17.16
N ASP A 637 -30.21 2.55 18.47
CA ASP A 637 -31.05 1.68 19.31
C ASP A 637 -30.85 0.17 19.10
N PRO A 638 -29.62 -0.34 19.31
CA PRO A 638 -29.33 -1.76 19.16
C PRO A 638 -30.10 -2.60 20.19
N LYS A 639 -30.63 -3.75 19.76
CA LYS A 639 -31.33 -4.70 20.63
C LYS A 639 -30.38 -5.38 21.62
N VAL A 640 -29.18 -5.70 21.15
CA VAL A 640 -28.12 -6.35 21.94
C VAL A 640 -26.83 -5.56 21.85
N VAL A 641 -26.18 -5.30 22.98
CA VAL A 641 -24.92 -4.56 23.05
C VAL A 641 -23.85 -5.41 23.73
N TYR A 642 -22.71 -5.56 23.07
CA TYR A 642 -21.54 -6.23 23.60
C TYR A 642 -20.48 -5.20 24.01
N MET A 643 -19.95 -5.31 25.23
CA MET A 643 -18.89 -4.42 25.72
C MET A 643 -17.72 -5.23 26.28
N ASP A 644 -16.55 -5.14 25.65
CA ASP A 644 -15.36 -5.83 26.12
C ASP A 644 -14.51 -4.91 26.99
N GLU A 645 -14.57 -5.08 28.32
CA GLU A 645 -13.89 -4.26 29.35
C GLU A 645 -14.14 -2.74 29.25
N PRO A 646 -15.40 -2.27 29.31
CA PRO A 646 -15.75 -0.87 29.02
C PRO A 646 -15.11 0.16 29.96
N SER A 647 -14.89 -0.17 31.24
CA SER A 647 -14.33 0.77 32.23
C SER A 647 -12.81 0.76 32.39
N SER A 648 -12.11 -0.10 31.66
CA SER A 648 -10.66 -0.27 31.80
C SER A 648 -9.91 1.02 31.46
N GLY A 649 -8.97 1.43 32.33
CA GLY A 649 -8.17 2.65 32.15
C GLY A 649 -8.89 3.98 32.42
N LEU A 650 -10.13 3.97 32.94
CA LEU A 650 -10.85 5.18 33.33
C LEU A 650 -10.58 5.59 34.78
N ASP A 651 -10.52 6.90 35.01
CA ASP A 651 -10.56 7.49 36.36
C ASP A 651 -11.92 7.20 37.05
N PRO A 652 -11.98 7.20 38.39
CA PRO A 652 -13.19 6.83 39.12
C PRO A 652 -14.43 7.67 38.77
N ALA A 653 -14.28 8.96 38.49
CA ALA A 653 -15.40 9.84 38.15
C ALA A 653 -15.94 9.54 36.75
N SER A 654 -15.05 9.37 35.77
CA SER A 654 -15.41 8.97 34.40
C SER A 654 -16.04 7.58 34.37
N ARG A 655 -15.56 6.64 35.20
CA ARG A 655 -16.12 5.30 35.34
C ARG A 655 -17.58 5.34 35.81
N ARG A 656 -17.88 6.10 36.86
CA ARG A 656 -19.27 6.27 37.33
C ARG A 656 -20.17 6.93 36.29
N ALA A 657 -19.65 7.92 35.56
CA ALA A 657 -20.40 8.54 34.47
C ALA A 657 -20.73 7.52 33.36
N LEU A 658 -19.76 6.67 33.00
CA LEU A 658 -19.97 5.59 32.04
C LEU A 658 -21.02 4.60 32.54
N TRP A 659 -20.93 4.19 33.81
CA TRP A 659 -21.87 3.27 34.41
C TRP A 659 -23.31 3.78 34.36
N ASN A 660 -23.51 5.07 34.65
CA ASN A 660 -24.82 5.70 34.53
C ASN A 660 -25.36 5.68 33.10
N ALA A 661 -24.50 5.86 32.09
CA ALA A 661 -24.88 5.78 30.69
C ALA A 661 -25.24 4.34 30.26
N VAL A 662 -24.55 3.33 30.78
CA VAL A 662 -24.86 1.92 30.51
C VAL A 662 -26.16 1.52 31.22
N MET A 663 -26.36 1.93 32.47
CA MET A 663 -27.59 1.67 33.22
C MET A 663 -28.82 2.29 32.54
N SER A 664 -28.73 3.53 32.05
CA SER A 664 -29.85 4.15 31.33
C SER A 664 -30.12 3.49 29.98
N ALA A 665 -29.08 2.99 29.30
CA ALA A 665 -29.24 2.24 28.05
C ALA A 665 -29.81 0.82 28.25
N LYS A 666 -29.74 0.27 29.46
CA LYS A 666 -30.18 -1.10 29.78
C LYS A 666 -31.69 -1.29 29.62
N GLU A 667 -32.52 -0.29 29.94
CA GLU A 667 -33.98 -0.44 30.11
C GLU A 667 -34.69 -1.16 28.95
N ASN A 668 -34.22 -0.99 27.70
CA ASN A 668 -34.85 -1.59 26.51
C ASN A 668 -33.94 -2.56 25.75
N ARG A 669 -32.75 -2.88 26.29
CA ARG A 669 -31.66 -3.54 25.57
C ARG A 669 -31.03 -4.64 26.39
N ALA A 670 -30.53 -5.64 25.69
CA ALA A 670 -29.80 -6.76 26.26
C ALA A 670 -28.30 -6.40 26.24
N ILE A 671 -27.62 -6.27 27.40
CA ILE A 671 -26.21 -5.86 27.46
C ILE A 671 -25.36 -7.02 27.98
N ILE A 672 -24.33 -7.41 27.24
CA ILE A 672 -23.31 -8.38 27.68
C ILE A 672 -22.00 -7.64 27.83
N LEU A 673 -21.47 -7.60 29.05
CA LEU A 673 -20.18 -6.99 29.32
C LEU A 673 -19.20 -8.02 29.89
N THR A 674 -17.95 -7.95 29.47
CA THR A 674 -16.84 -8.63 30.15
C THR A 674 -16.13 -7.62 31.03
N THR A 675 -15.80 -8.02 32.24
CA THR A 675 -15.03 -7.20 33.15
C THR A 675 -14.13 -8.05 34.02
N HIS A 676 -13.06 -7.44 34.51
CA HIS A 676 -12.22 -7.96 35.59
C HIS A 676 -12.44 -7.18 36.89
N SER A 677 -13.31 -6.16 36.90
CA SER A 677 -13.66 -5.37 38.07
C SER A 677 -14.93 -5.91 38.70
N MET A 678 -14.81 -6.39 39.94
CA MET A 678 -15.95 -6.90 40.71
C MET A 678 -16.93 -5.77 41.06
N GLU A 679 -16.41 -4.56 41.34
CA GLU A 679 -17.23 -3.37 41.55
C GLU A 679 -18.09 -3.03 40.33
N GLU A 680 -17.53 -3.13 39.11
CA GLU A 680 -18.26 -2.89 37.87
C GLU A 680 -19.36 -3.93 37.65
N ALA A 681 -19.04 -5.21 37.86
CA ALA A 681 -20.01 -6.29 37.72
C ALA A 681 -21.17 -6.11 38.71
N GLU A 682 -20.87 -5.76 39.96
CA GLU A 682 -21.88 -5.52 40.99
C GLU A 682 -22.73 -4.28 40.73
N ALA A 683 -22.15 -3.21 40.17
CA ALA A 683 -22.88 -1.97 39.90
C ALA A 683 -23.77 -2.05 38.66
N LEU A 684 -23.36 -2.79 37.62
CA LEU A 684 -24.03 -2.78 36.31
C LEU A 684 -24.88 -4.02 36.01
N CYS A 685 -24.49 -5.19 36.52
CA CYS A 685 -25.01 -6.46 36.02
C CYS A 685 -26.14 -6.98 36.91
N ASP A 686 -27.24 -7.40 36.28
CA ASP A 686 -28.34 -8.08 36.96
C ASP A 686 -27.98 -9.54 37.26
N ARG A 687 -27.23 -10.16 36.34
CA ARG A 687 -26.69 -11.52 36.46
C ARG A 687 -25.21 -11.51 36.14
N ILE A 688 -24.43 -12.26 36.90
CA ILE A 688 -22.98 -12.39 36.77
C ILE A 688 -22.67 -13.86 36.54
N GLY A 689 -21.87 -14.15 35.52
CA GLY A 689 -21.30 -15.45 35.23
C GLY A 689 -19.80 -15.45 35.51
N ILE A 690 -19.32 -16.36 36.36
CA ILE A 690 -17.88 -16.53 36.62
C ILE A 690 -17.33 -17.62 35.70
N MET A 691 -16.42 -17.23 34.81
CA MET A 691 -15.78 -18.08 33.82
C MET A 691 -14.33 -18.39 34.22
N VAL A 692 -13.98 -19.67 34.23
CA VAL A 692 -12.61 -20.16 34.52
C VAL A 692 -12.25 -21.26 33.53
N ASN A 693 -11.04 -21.21 32.97
CA ASN A 693 -10.50 -22.20 32.02
C ASN A 693 -11.45 -22.57 30.85
N GLY A 694 -12.19 -21.58 30.34
CA GLY A 694 -13.10 -21.78 29.20
C GLY A 694 -14.51 -22.22 29.57
N SER A 695 -14.77 -22.56 30.83
CA SER A 695 -16.07 -23.03 31.33
C SER A 695 -16.74 -22.00 32.22
N LEU A 696 -18.07 -21.99 32.21
CA LEU A 696 -18.89 -21.17 33.10
C LEU A 696 -19.14 -21.96 34.39
N GLN A 697 -18.56 -21.51 35.51
CA GLN A 697 -18.58 -22.27 36.77
C GLN A 697 -19.86 -21.99 37.57
N CYS A 698 -20.23 -20.72 37.67
CA CYS A 698 -21.44 -20.32 38.36
C CYS A 698 -22.10 -19.11 37.70
N ILE A 699 -23.40 -18.99 37.92
CA ILE A 699 -24.25 -17.93 37.37
C ILE A 699 -25.24 -17.53 38.46
N GLY A 700 -25.37 -16.23 38.70
CA GLY A 700 -26.37 -15.71 39.65
C GLY A 700 -26.27 -14.19 39.75
N ASN A 701 -27.20 -13.56 40.47
CA ASN A 701 -27.03 -12.15 40.82
C ASN A 701 -25.94 -11.98 41.91
N SER A 702 -25.43 -10.75 42.11
CA SER A 702 -24.36 -10.49 43.10
C SER A 702 -24.72 -11.01 44.50
N LYS A 703 -25.97 -10.86 44.92
CA LYS A 703 -26.44 -11.30 46.25
C LYS A 703 -26.51 -12.82 46.37
N GLU A 704 -26.96 -13.51 45.34
CA GLU A 704 -27.03 -14.98 45.24
C GLU A 704 -25.63 -15.58 45.26
N LEU A 705 -24.69 -15.03 44.49
CA LEU A 705 -23.30 -15.49 44.48
C LEU A 705 -22.64 -15.28 45.84
N LYS A 706 -22.84 -14.11 46.46
CA LYS A 706 -22.38 -13.83 47.84
C LYS A 706 -23.04 -14.72 48.88
N ALA A 707 -24.32 -15.06 48.74
CA ALA A 707 -24.99 -15.96 49.67
C ALA A 707 -24.52 -17.42 49.51
N LYS A 708 -24.35 -17.88 48.27
CA LYS A 708 -23.96 -19.26 47.93
C LYS A 708 -22.50 -19.54 48.24
N TYR A 709 -21.60 -18.64 47.84
CA TYR A 709 -20.15 -18.82 47.99
C TYR A 709 -19.55 -18.02 49.15
N GLY A 710 -20.19 -16.91 49.54
CA GLY A 710 -19.76 -15.98 50.60
C GLY A 710 -20.43 -16.21 51.97
N GLY A 711 -20.68 -17.48 52.31
CA GLY A 711 -21.13 -17.92 53.63
C GLY A 711 -20.09 -17.74 54.75
N THR A 712 -19.09 -16.88 54.56
CA THR A 712 -18.00 -16.60 55.48
C THR A 712 -17.99 -15.12 55.87
N TYR A 713 -17.63 -14.85 57.12
CA TYR A 713 -17.19 -13.53 57.54
C TYR A 713 -15.69 -13.41 57.33
N VAL A 714 -15.26 -12.23 56.91
CA VAL A 714 -13.87 -11.89 56.70
C VAL A 714 -13.41 -11.00 57.85
N LEU A 715 -12.51 -11.51 58.69
CA LEU A 715 -11.90 -10.78 59.78
C LEU A 715 -10.47 -10.39 59.39
N THR A 716 -10.21 -9.09 59.35
CA THR A 716 -8.88 -8.54 59.08
C THR A 716 -8.34 -7.92 60.36
N ILE A 717 -7.13 -8.31 60.77
CA ILE A 717 -6.46 -7.82 61.98
C ILE A 717 -5.07 -7.37 61.61
N THR A 718 -4.69 -6.17 62.01
CA THR A 718 -3.34 -5.61 61.85
C THR A 718 -2.69 -5.45 63.23
N THR A 719 -1.58 -6.14 63.45
CA THR A 719 -0.79 -6.11 64.70
C THR A 719 0.64 -5.67 64.44
N ALA A 720 1.38 -5.36 65.52
CA ALA A 720 2.82 -5.19 65.46
C ALA A 720 3.54 -6.49 65.03
N ALA A 721 4.76 -6.36 64.50
CA ALA A 721 5.55 -7.51 64.04
C ALA A 721 5.87 -8.47 65.21
N GLY A 722 5.64 -9.77 65.02
CA GLY A 722 5.95 -10.81 66.01
C GLY A 722 4.77 -11.30 66.87
N GLU A 723 3.57 -10.72 66.73
CA GLU A 723 2.35 -11.18 67.44
C GLU A 723 1.47 -12.10 66.57
N GLU A 724 2.02 -12.61 65.47
CA GLU A 724 1.22 -13.21 64.41
C GLU A 724 0.68 -14.61 64.77
N GLU A 725 1.45 -15.43 65.49
CA GLU A 725 0.96 -16.72 65.99
C GLU A 725 -0.15 -16.55 67.04
N ALA A 726 -0.08 -15.48 67.84
CA ALA A 726 -1.04 -15.21 68.90
C ALA A 726 -2.42 -14.80 68.32
N VAL A 727 -2.42 -14.02 67.24
CA VAL A 727 -3.64 -13.69 66.48
C VAL A 727 -4.24 -14.95 65.85
N GLU A 728 -3.41 -15.84 65.29
CA GLU A 728 -3.90 -17.09 64.69
C GLU A 728 -4.54 -18.01 65.75
N GLN A 729 -3.96 -18.10 66.95
CA GLN A 729 -4.54 -18.85 68.07
C GLN A 729 -5.86 -18.24 68.56
N LEU A 730 -5.96 -16.91 68.63
CA LEU A 730 -7.19 -16.20 68.97
C LEU A 730 -8.30 -16.49 67.95
N VAL A 731 -8.00 -16.41 66.65
CA VAL A 731 -9.02 -16.65 65.62
C VAL A 731 -9.45 -18.13 65.60
N ARG A 732 -8.52 -19.06 65.83
CA ARG A 732 -8.85 -20.49 65.97
C ARG A 732 -9.69 -20.80 67.21
N SER A 733 -9.54 -20.04 68.30
CA SER A 733 -10.39 -20.21 69.49
C SER A 733 -11.82 -19.71 69.26
N LEU A 734 -11.99 -18.68 68.42
CA LEU A 734 -13.30 -18.19 67.99
C LEU A 734 -13.98 -19.11 66.97
N CYS A 735 -13.21 -19.58 65.99
CA CYS A 735 -13.69 -20.44 64.94
C CYS A 735 -12.60 -21.47 64.59
N PRO A 736 -12.72 -22.73 65.05
CA PRO A 736 -11.74 -23.77 64.77
C PRO A 736 -11.55 -24.03 63.27
N ALA A 737 -12.61 -23.81 62.48
CA ALA A 737 -12.62 -23.96 61.03
C ALA A 737 -12.19 -22.69 60.27
N ALA A 738 -11.63 -21.68 60.95
CA ALA A 738 -11.19 -20.46 60.29
C ALA A 738 -10.00 -20.72 59.37
N ASN A 739 -10.11 -20.30 58.11
CA ASN A 739 -9.03 -20.40 57.13
C ASN A 739 -8.30 -19.06 57.02
N ARG A 740 -6.96 -19.08 56.99
CA ARG A 740 -6.16 -17.86 56.83
C ARG A 740 -5.88 -17.62 55.35
N VAL A 741 -6.37 -16.49 54.83
CA VAL A 741 -6.29 -16.15 53.39
C VAL A 741 -4.91 -15.59 53.03
N TYR A 742 -4.38 -14.63 53.80
CA TYR A 742 -3.02 -14.12 53.63
C TYR A 742 -2.45 -13.44 54.89
N ARG A 743 -1.13 -13.23 54.88
CA ARG A 743 -0.33 -12.51 55.89
C ARG A 743 0.61 -11.55 55.18
N ILE A 744 0.44 -10.25 55.38
CA ILE A 744 1.31 -9.21 54.79
C ILE A 744 1.57 -8.13 55.84
N SER A 745 2.84 -7.91 56.19
CA SER A 745 3.31 -6.81 57.06
C SER A 745 2.52 -6.66 58.38
N GLY A 746 2.31 -7.75 59.11
CA GLY A 746 1.54 -7.75 60.36
C GLY A 746 0.02 -7.69 60.20
N THR A 747 -0.51 -7.62 58.96
CA THR A 747 -1.94 -7.76 58.68
C THR A 747 -2.28 -9.19 58.29
N GLN A 748 -3.25 -9.78 58.98
CA GLN A 748 -3.76 -11.13 58.73
C GLN A 748 -5.25 -11.07 58.38
N LYS A 749 -5.63 -11.80 57.32
CA LYS A 749 -7.02 -11.93 56.88
C LYS A 749 -7.49 -13.37 57.09
N PHE A 750 -8.61 -13.52 57.79
CA PHE A 750 -9.21 -14.81 58.13
C PHE A 750 -10.64 -14.91 57.58
N GLU A 751 -10.96 -16.06 57.00
CA GLU A 751 -12.31 -16.45 56.63
C GLU A 751 -12.90 -17.37 57.70
N MET A 752 -14.03 -16.97 58.27
CA MET A 752 -14.74 -17.72 59.30
C MET A 752 -16.13 -18.09 58.80
N ALA A 753 -16.57 -19.33 58.99
CA ALA A 753 -17.91 -19.74 58.60
C ALA A 753 -18.97 -18.94 59.38
N LYS A 754 -20.00 -18.44 58.69
CA LYS A 754 -21.13 -17.75 59.33
C LYS A 754 -21.97 -18.68 60.21
N GLN A 755 -21.98 -19.97 59.88
CA GLN A 755 -22.73 -20.97 60.62
C GLN A 755 -22.12 -21.17 62.02
N GLY A 756 -22.87 -20.77 63.06
CA GLY A 756 -22.48 -20.93 64.46
C GLY A 756 -21.68 -19.77 65.06
N LEU A 757 -21.32 -18.74 64.28
CA LEU A 757 -20.54 -17.59 64.75
C LEU A 757 -21.44 -16.37 64.99
N ARG A 758 -21.53 -15.88 66.23
CA ARG A 758 -22.25 -14.61 66.49
C ARG A 758 -21.29 -13.43 66.37
N ILE A 759 -21.70 -12.39 65.66
CA ILE A 759 -20.90 -11.16 65.52
C ILE A 759 -20.52 -10.60 66.92
N SER A 760 -21.42 -10.67 67.90
CA SER A 760 -21.15 -10.24 69.28
C SER A 760 -19.97 -10.95 69.94
N GLU A 761 -19.77 -12.24 69.68
CA GLU A 761 -18.67 -13.04 70.23
C GLU A 761 -17.33 -12.59 69.64
N VAL A 762 -17.30 -12.28 68.34
CA VAL A 762 -16.12 -11.74 67.65
C VAL A 762 -15.75 -10.38 68.23
N PHE A 763 -16.71 -9.46 68.40
CA PHE A 763 -16.46 -8.14 68.97
C PHE A 763 -15.94 -8.24 70.42
N GLN A 764 -16.53 -9.11 71.24
CA GLN A 764 -16.11 -9.31 72.63
C GLN A 764 -14.70 -9.90 72.71
N ALA A 765 -14.38 -10.88 71.86
CA ALA A 765 -13.05 -11.48 71.81
C ALA A 765 -11.99 -10.50 71.33
N MET A 766 -12.30 -9.65 70.34
CA MET A 766 -11.39 -8.60 69.87
C MET A 766 -11.15 -7.52 70.92
N GLU A 767 -12.16 -7.17 71.72
CA GLU A 767 -11.99 -6.21 72.82
C GLU A 767 -11.12 -6.78 73.95
N HIS A 768 -11.30 -8.06 74.28
CA HIS A 768 -10.42 -8.75 75.22
C HIS A 768 -9.00 -8.88 74.67
N ALA A 769 -8.84 -9.17 73.38
CA ALA A 769 -7.55 -9.29 72.70
C ALA A 769 -6.71 -8.00 72.76
N LYS A 770 -7.33 -6.82 72.64
CA LYS A 770 -6.62 -5.53 72.76
C LYS A 770 -5.90 -5.32 74.10
N SER A 771 -6.30 -6.03 75.16
CA SER A 771 -5.66 -5.90 76.47
C SER A 771 -4.29 -6.57 76.57
N TRP A 772 -3.99 -7.53 75.68
CA TRP A 772 -2.75 -8.31 75.69
C TRP A 772 -2.07 -8.44 74.31
N LEU A 773 -2.72 -8.00 73.22
CA LEU A 773 -2.16 -7.84 71.87
C LEU A 773 -2.16 -6.38 71.44
N ASN A 774 -1.09 -5.96 70.77
CA ASN A 774 -0.96 -4.63 70.21
C ASN A 774 -1.63 -4.53 68.83
N ILE A 775 -2.96 -4.54 68.83
CA ILE A 775 -3.79 -4.44 67.63
C ILE A 775 -3.89 -2.97 67.17
N ALA A 776 -3.29 -2.65 66.03
CA ALA A 776 -3.34 -1.32 65.43
C ALA A 776 -4.71 -1.05 64.78
N ALA A 777 -5.28 -2.04 64.09
CA ALA A 777 -6.59 -1.96 63.45
C ALA A 777 -7.20 -3.36 63.30
N TRP A 778 -8.53 -3.43 63.32
CA TRP A 778 -9.24 -4.64 62.90
C TRP A 778 -10.58 -4.29 62.26
N GLY A 779 -11.10 -5.18 61.42
CA GLY A 779 -12.38 -5.02 60.75
C GLY A 779 -13.02 -6.37 60.46
N LEU A 780 -14.34 -6.43 60.62
CA LEU A 780 -15.17 -7.56 60.24
C LEU A 780 -16.05 -7.13 59.07
N SER A 781 -15.96 -7.82 57.95
CA SER A 781 -16.79 -7.58 56.77
C SER A 781 -17.45 -8.87 56.30
N ASP A 782 -18.56 -8.73 55.57
CA ASP A 782 -19.08 -9.83 54.77
C ASP A 782 -18.12 -10.17 53.62
N ALA A 783 -18.16 -11.43 53.18
CA ALA A 783 -17.47 -11.85 51.97
C ALA A 783 -17.90 -10.99 50.77
N THR A 784 -16.91 -10.41 50.10
CA THR A 784 -17.10 -9.60 48.90
C THR A 784 -17.26 -10.48 47.66
N LEU A 785 -17.66 -9.88 46.54
CA LEU A 785 -17.69 -10.62 45.26
C LEU A 785 -16.27 -11.07 44.86
N GLU A 786 -15.24 -10.31 45.25
CA GLU A 786 -13.84 -10.69 45.06
C GLU A 786 -13.49 -11.98 45.82
N ASP A 787 -13.91 -12.09 47.09
CA ASP A 787 -13.68 -13.29 47.90
C ASP A 787 -14.40 -14.51 47.28
N THR A 788 -15.65 -14.34 46.81
CA THR A 788 -16.37 -15.42 46.11
C THR A 788 -15.69 -15.83 44.81
N PHE A 789 -15.12 -14.88 44.07
CA PHE A 789 -14.41 -15.14 42.83
C PHE A 789 -13.12 -15.93 43.08
N ILE A 790 -12.32 -15.54 44.08
CA ILE A 790 -11.09 -16.25 44.45
C ILE A 790 -11.42 -17.69 44.85
N LYS A 791 -12.47 -17.89 45.64
CA LYS A 791 -12.92 -19.22 46.06
C LYS A 791 -13.28 -20.10 44.86
N VAL A 792 -14.16 -19.63 43.98
CA VAL A 792 -14.58 -20.37 42.77
C VAL A 792 -13.39 -20.67 41.86
N ALA A 793 -12.48 -19.70 41.67
CA ALA A 793 -11.27 -19.90 40.88
C ALA A 793 -10.38 -20.98 41.50
N SER A 794 -10.14 -20.93 42.81
CA SER A 794 -9.29 -21.91 43.52
C SER A 794 -9.86 -23.33 43.52
N GLU A 795 -11.18 -23.49 43.72
CA GLU A 795 -11.86 -24.78 43.64
C GLU A 795 -11.73 -25.39 42.24
N SER A 796 -11.84 -24.56 41.21
CA SER A 796 -11.72 -25.02 39.82
C SER A 796 -10.28 -25.38 39.43
N ASP A 797 -9.26 -24.68 39.92
CA ASP A 797 -7.85 -25.02 39.69
C ASP A 797 -7.51 -26.38 40.31
N VAL A 798 -7.99 -26.65 41.52
CA VAL A 798 -7.81 -27.95 42.21
C VAL A 798 -8.50 -29.10 41.45
N SER A 799 -9.63 -28.84 40.78
CA SER A 799 -10.32 -29.86 39.97
C SER A 799 -9.69 -30.13 38.60
N SER A 800 -8.75 -29.29 38.17
CA SER A 800 -8.10 -29.37 36.84
C SER A 800 -6.70 -30.01 36.86
N VAL A 801 -6.17 -30.32 38.06
CA VAL A 801 -4.97 -31.12 38.32
C VAL A 801 -5.39 -32.53 38.68
#